data_AF-A0A7V6LHN9-F1
#
_entry.id   AF-A0A7V6LHN9-F1
#
_cell.length_a   1.000
_cell.length_b   1.000
_cell.length_c   1.000
_cell.angle_alpha   90.00
_cell.angle_beta   90.00
_cell.angle_gamma   90.00
#
_symmetry.space_group_name_H-M   'P 1'
#
loop_
_entity.id
_entity.type
_entity.pdbx_description
1 polymer ?
#
loop_
_entity_poly.entity_id
_entity_poly.type
_entity_poly.pdbx_seq_one_letter_code
_entity_poly.pdbx_strand_id
1 'polypeptide(L)'
;MKILGEPLFARDANGQLISRVGTILLKSGWLITLKGVHVTQRLAWVKEQNRERQQAGLEPLSDLEIEEEIARSVDLLFDERMVLIRPDPSAMELAFEADEMLQKLVSKRCIRFLNTHDARVRDALRARGENWRMSRLPVSAEEMRLLITSSLAAIETQPIYYHNRSTGTRFLTLAQFASIEELPDDLFRQQLEEIVEYTARQNRFWNPEIDIFPPGCTFTRQAFETLDAATLPIDALREAYRKLLDTFRAALPAELRDESTANIKWRNRMCSALTQQPNAVDAGELIQDISPEFYRQVKWLPGCRIMKGELIFDPVCDESDAHPEDIELRVLCDPRAKAMIFNYLREYNTIEYINIGRIGRSLSIRAPASRRAPVYMVQIKEADREEPELRILRFQKWGVKEHLDDGKELLRAVMEAMDYTDYILDRRLGCQQLGMNLPPRLAVGRIAETYNGQNAAYRGARFWSVYFERVYVGGCATDKIPPDHYANPEFNRRLARLLGAAAAVNAIVGRANLELQVMFDDGDEVIVLDAEGLPAHLIVSEHSGSFAQYDMRLDRDAAAYAGPINRRAALMPNADEFAVCYLEAFQESFEQVQWKYLQRRRAFEALFRHRPLDRRGSIAYRWQCVLERLTKTDATALRAAIRAHVEVPVS
;
A
#
# COMPACT_ATOMS: atom_id res chain seq x y z
N MET A 1 -19.22 -29.67 4.92
CA MET A 1 -18.95 -28.92 6.16
C MET A 1 -20.27 -28.78 6.89
N LYS A 2 -20.33 -29.13 8.18
CA LYS A 2 -21.52 -28.94 9.03
C LYS A 2 -21.45 -27.57 9.69
N ILE A 3 -22.58 -26.88 9.84
CA ILE A 3 -22.66 -25.58 10.52
C ILE A 3 -23.43 -25.73 11.82
N LEU A 4 -22.86 -25.26 12.94
CA LEU A 4 -23.54 -25.14 14.22
C LEU A 4 -23.80 -23.65 14.52
N GLY A 5 -25.06 -23.24 14.35
CA GLY A 5 -25.48 -21.85 14.44
C GLY A 5 -26.11 -21.36 13.13
N GLU A 6 -26.20 -20.04 12.98
CA GLU A 6 -26.79 -19.42 11.80
C GLU A 6 -25.84 -19.42 10.60
N PRO A 7 -26.35 -19.34 9.35
CA PRO A 7 -25.53 -19.17 8.16
C PRO A 7 -24.61 -17.95 8.24
N LEU A 8 -23.50 -17.98 7.48
CA LEU A 8 -22.61 -16.84 7.33
C LEU A 8 -23.39 -15.61 6.85
N PHE A 9 -23.11 -14.45 7.45
CA PHE A 9 -23.76 -13.17 7.17
C PHE A 9 -25.26 -13.10 7.47
N ALA A 10 -25.83 -14.05 8.21
CA ALA A 10 -27.21 -13.95 8.68
C ALA A 10 -27.39 -12.68 9.53
N ARG A 11 -28.49 -11.96 9.29
CA ARG A 11 -28.81 -10.69 9.96
C ARG A 11 -30.06 -10.82 10.82
N ASP A 12 -30.06 -10.13 11.95
CA ASP A 12 -31.22 -10.01 12.82
C ASP A 12 -32.24 -9.01 12.26
N ALA A 13 -33.36 -8.83 12.98
CA ALA A 13 -34.43 -7.92 12.60
C ALA A 13 -33.98 -6.44 12.48
N ASN A 14 -32.84 -6.08 13.09
CA ASN A 14 -32.26 -4.74 13.05
C ASN A 14 -31.20 -4.61 11.95
N GLY A 15 -31.02 -5.64 11.12
CA GLY A 15 -30.03 -5.68 10.06
C GLY A 15 -28.59 -5.90 10.55
N GLN A 16 -28.38 -6.24 11.83
CA GLN A 16 -27.04 -6.52 12.37
C GLN A 16 -26.68 -7.99 12.18
N LEU A 17 -25.39 -8.28 12.01
CA LEU A 17 -24.91 -9.66 11.95
C LEU A 17 -25.27 -10.42 13.23
N ILE A 18 -25.93 -11.57 13.07
CA ILE A 18 -26.31 -12.43 14.21
C ILE A 18 -25.06 -12.92 14.93
N SER A 19 -23.99 -13.24 14.19
CA SER A 19 -22.70 -13.58 14.76
C SER A 19 -21.57 -12.84 14.06
N ARG A 20 -20.64 -12.34 14.86
CA ARG A 20 -19.43 -11.61 14.41
C ARG A 20 -18.16 -12.45 14.55
N VAL A 21 -18.27 -13.66 15.10
CA VAL A 21 -17.15 -14.57 15.32
C VAL A 21 -17.51 -15.97 14.85
N GLY A 22 -16.53 -16.71 14.36
CA GLY A 22 -16.70 -18.11 14.00
C GLY A 22 -15.47 -18.93 14.32
N THR A 23 -15.64 -20.23 14.44
CA THR A 23 -14.52 -21.16 14.65
C THR A 23 -14.68 -22.33 13.69
N ILE A 24 -13.65 -22.58 12.88
CA ILE A 24 -13.56 -23.78 12.06
C ILE A 24 -12.79 -24.84 12.82
N LEU A 25 -13.35 -26.04 12.85
CA LEU A 25 -12.72 -27.24 13.37
C LEU A 25 -12.40 -28.15 12.19
N LEU A 26 -11.12 -28.16 11.80
CA LEU A 26 -10.67 -28.70 10.51
C LEU A 26 -10.80 -30.23 10.44
N LYS A 27 -10.43 -30.93 11.51
CA LYS A 27 -10.40 -32.41 11.54
C LYS A 27 -11.82 -33.00 11.45
N SER A 28 -12.78 -32.39 12.13
CA SER A 28 -14.18 -32.80 12.14
C SER A 28 -15.04 -32.14 11.05
N GLY A 29 -14.55 -31.08 10.40
CA GLY A 29 -15.23 -30.40 9.30
C GLY A 29 -16.42 -29.54 9.72
N TRP A 30 -16.34 -28.91 10.89
CA TRP A 30 -17.40 -28.05 11.45
C TRP A 30 -17.06 -26.56 11.35
N LEU A 31 -18.10 -25.75 11.13
CA LEU A 31 -18.07 -24.30 11.29
C LEU A 31 -19.07 -23.91 12.39
N ILE A 32 -18.58 -23.29 13.45
CA ILE A 32 -19.41 -22.81 14.55
C ILE A 32 -19.62 -21.31 14.40
N THR A 33 -20.87 -20.86 14.37
CA THR A 33 -21.26 -19.44 14.19
C THR A 33 -22.17 -18.95 15.31
N LEU A 34 -22.17 -19.62 16.47
CA LEU A 34 -22.92 -19.19 17.65
C LEU A 34 -22.41 -17.85 18.21
N LYS A 35 -23.28 -17.08 18.85
CA LYS A 35 -22.90 -15.85 19.58
C LYS A 35 -21.92 -16.16 20.71
N GLY A 36 -21.05 -15.20 21.04
CA GLY A 36 -20.07 -15.30 22.13
C GLY A 36 -18.63 -15.16 21.65
N VAL A 37 -17.72 -15.96 22.22
CA VAL A 37 -16.28 -15.94 21.91
C VAL A 37 -15.81 -17.32 21.41
N HIS A 38 -14.63 -17.40 20.80
CA HIS A 38 -14.13 -18.67 20.24
C HIS A 38 -14.06 -19.81 21.26
N VAL A 39 -13.79 -19.52 22.54
CA VAL A 39 -13.79 -20.52 23.62
C VAL A 39 -15.18 -21.13 23.82
N THR A 40 -16.23 -20.30 23.88
CA THR A 40 -17.60 -20.81 24.08
C THR A 40 -18.11 -21.58 22.86
N GLN A 41 -17.67 -21.21 21.65
CA GLN A 41 -17.96 -21.97 20.43
C GLN A 41 -17.34 -23.37 20.44
N ARG A 42 -16.10 -23.53 20.91
CA ARG A 42 -15.46 -24.85 21.05
C ARG A 42 -16.21 -25.72 22.06
N LEU A 43 -16.60 -25.16 23.21
CA LEU A 43 -17.40 -25.86 24.21
C LEU A 43 -18.77 -26.31 23.66
N ALA A 44 -19.41 -25.47 22.85
CA ALA A 44 -20.67 -25.81 22.20
C ALA A 44 -20.51 -26.99 21.22
N TRP A 45 -19.41 -27.02 20.46
CA TRP A 45 -19.09 -28.17 19.62
C TRP A 45 -18.87 -29.46 20.42
N VAL A 46 -18.11 -29.41 21.53
CA VAL A 46 -17.90 -30.58 22.40
C VAL A 46 -19.24 -31.14 22.90
N LYS A 47 -20.14 -30.25 23.37
CA LYS A 47 -21.48 -30.64 23.82
C LYS A 47 -22.28 -31.32 22.70
N GLU A 48 -22.24 -30.76 21.51
CA GLU A 48 -22.97 -31.29 20.36
C GLU A 48 -22.40 -32.64 19.88
N GLN A 49 -21.09 -32.79 19.84
CA GLN A 49 -20.45 -34.06 19.50
C GLN A 49 -20.73 -35.16 20.53
N ASN A 50 -20.69 -34.83 21.82
CA ASN A 50 -21.05 -35.78 22.86
C ASN A 50 -22.53 -36.18 22.78
N ARG A 51 -23.42 -35.26 22.38
CA ARG A 51 -24.83 -35.55 22.09
C ARG A 51 -24.98 -36.51 20.89
N GLU A 52 -24.29 -36.25 19.78
CA GLU A 52 -24.29 -37.15 18.60
C GLU A 52 -23.73 -38.54 18.96
N ARG A 53 -22.62 -38.62 19.70
CA ARG A 53 -22.02 -39.88 20.16
C ARG A 53 -22.94 -40.66 21.10
N GLN A 54 -23.58 -39.99 22.05
CA GLN A 54 -24.54 -40.62 22.96
C GLN A 54 -25.75 -41.20 22.19
N GLN A 55 -26.26 -40.47 21.18
CA GLN A 55 -27.32 -40.99 20.31
C GLN A 55 -26.88 -42.19 19.47
N ALA A 56 -25.60 -42.29 19.15
CA ALA A 56 -24.98 -43.43 18.47
C ALA A 56 -24.52 -44.55 19.41
N GLY A 57 -24.70 -44.41 20.74
CA GLY A 57 -24.23 -45.37 21.73
C GLY A 57 -22.71 -45.44 21.90
N LEU A 58 -22.00 -44.37 21.53
CA LEU A 58 -20.55 -44.23 21.66
C LEU A 58 -20.18 -43.46 22.93
N GLU A 59 -18.98 -43.74 23.46
CA GLU A 59 -18.42 -43.00 24.59
C GLU A 59 -18.22 -41.50 24.24
N PRO A 60 -18.36 -40.57 25.21
CA PRO A 60 -18.03 -39.17 25.02
C PRO A 60 -16.59 -38.95 24.52
N LEU A 61 -16.34 -37.80 23.91
CA LEU A 61 -14.99 -37.37 23.56
C LEU A 61 -14.09 -37.37 24.79
N SER A 62 -12.91 -37.98 24.64
CA SER A 62 -11.83 -37.88 25.61
C SER A 62 -11.15 -36.51 25.55
N ASP A 63 -10.48 -36.12 26.64
CA ASP A 63 -9.76 -34.84 26.70
C ASP A 63 -8.70 -34.72 25.59
N LEU A 64 -8.01 -35.83 25.27
CA LEU A 64 -7.04 -35.87 24.18
C LEU A 64 -7.68 -35.59 22.81
N GLU A 65 -8.85 -36.18 22.52
CA GLU A 65 -9.56 -35.93 21.26
C GLU A 65 -10.01 -34.47 21.14
N ILE A 66 -10.43 -33.87 22.26
CA ILE A 66 -10.83 -32.45 22.32
C ILE A 66 -9.62 -31.56 22.08
N GLU A 67 -8.50 -31.81 22.77
CA GLU A 67 -7.26 -31.05 22.60
C GLU A 67 -6.72 -31.11 21.17
N GLU A 68 -6.71 -32.30 20.56
CA GLU A 68 -6.29 -32.47 19.16
C GLU A 68 -7.15 -31.66 18.17
N GLU A 69 -8.47 -31.65 18.36
CA GLU A 69 -9.37 -30.88 17.50
C GLU A 69 -9.17 -29.37 17.70
N ILE A 70 -9.09 -28.93 18.96
CA ILE A 70 -8.90 -27.52 19.31
C ILE A 70 -7.55 -27.01 18.78
N ALA A 71 -6.49 -27.83 18.83
CA ALA A 71 -5.19 -27.49 18.26
C ALA A 71 -5.27 -27.21 16.75
N ARG A 72 -6.14 -27.95 16.04
CA ARG A 72 -6.42 -27.77 14.60
C ARG A 72 -7.61 -26.84 14.32
N SER A 73 -7.99 -25.99 15.26
CA SER A 73 -9.07 -25.01 15.09
C SER A 73 -8.56 -23.66 14.60
N VAL A 74 -9.32 -23.02 13.72
CA VAL A 74 -9.03 -21.69 13.15
C VAL A 74 -10.10 -20.70 13.55
N ASP A 75 -9.67 -19.57 14.09
CA ASP A 75 -10.55 -18.47 14.52
C ASP A 75 -10.90 -17.58 13.32
N LEU A 76 -12.19 -17.23 13.20
CA LEU A 76 -12.74 -16.37 12.16
C LEU A 76 -13.44 -15.16 12.77
N LEU A 77 -13.32 -14.02 12.11
CA LEU A 77 -14.16 -12.85 12.40
C LEU A 77 -15.02 -12.54 11.19
N PHE A 78 -16.23 -12.04 11.43
CA PHE A 78 -17.14 -11.64 10.37
C PHE A 78 -17.35 -10.14 10.40
N ASP A 79 -17.23 -9.53 9.23
CA ASP A 79 -17.70 -8.18 8.94
C ASP A 79 -18.91 -8.26 7.98
N GLU A 80 -19.55 -7.15 7.66
CA GLU A 80 -20.81 -7.08 6.91
C GLU A 80 -20.86 -7.95 5.64
N ARG A 81 -19.71 -8.13 4.99
CA ARG A 81 -19.54 -8.92 3.76
C ARG A 81 -18.29 -9.80 3.75
N MET A 82 -17.51 -9.80 4.83
CA MET A 82 -16.17 -10.38 4.83
C MET A 82 -16.00 -11.44 5.91
N VAL A 83 -15.35 -12.55 5.56
CA VAL A 83 -14.79 -13.51 6.51
C VAL A 83 -13.31 -13.22 6.67
N LEU A 84 -12.88 -12.98 7.90
CA LEU A 84 -11.51 -12.64 8.26
C LEU A 84 -10.89 -13.84 9.00
N ILE A 85 -9.99 -14.55 8.34
CA ILE A 85 -9.24 -15.64 8.94
C ILE A 85 -8.18 -15.03 9.85
N ARG A 86 -8.11 -15.51 11.10
CA ARG A 86 -7.04 -15.16 12.04
C ARG A 86 -5.99 -16.28 12.03
N PRO A 87 -4.92 -16.15 11.23
CA PRO A 87 -3.91 -17.20 11.14
C PRO A 87 -3.05 -17.27 12.41
N ASP A 88 -2.63 -18.49 12.75
CA ASP A 88 -1.45 -18.72 13.60
C ASP A 88 -0.21 -18.64 12.71
N PRO A 89 0.69 -17.67 12.92
CA PRO A 89 1.91 -17.53 12.12
C PRO A 89 2.81 -18.77 12.10
N SER A 90 2.71 -19.64 13.11
CA SER A 90 3.51 -20.87 13.20
C SER A 90 2.83 -22.07 12.53
N ALA A 91 1.55 -21.95 12.14
CA ALA A 91 0.73 -23.02 11.58
C ALA A 91 -0.13 -22.54 10.41
N MET A 92 0.48 -21.79 9.47
CA MET A 92 -0.21 -21.21 8.30
C MET A 92 -0.98 -22.22 7.46
N GLU A 93 -0.56 -23.49 7.41
CA GLU A 93 -1.26 -24.56 6.69
C GLU A 93 -2.71 -24.74 7.17
N LEU A 94 -2.97 -24.59 8.48
CA LEU A 94 -4.33 -24.66 9.02
C LEU A 94 -5.20 -23.52 8.49
N ALA A 95 -4.62 -22.31 8.39
CA ALA A 95 -5.33 -21.15 7.86
C ALA A 95 -5.67 -21.32 6.37
N PHE A 96 -4.80 -21.97 5.59
CA PHE A 96 -5.08 -22.30 4.19
C PHE A 96 -6.12 -23.40 4.04
N GLU A 97 -6.08 -24.43 4.88
CA GLU A 97 -7.11 -25.49 4.91
C GLU A 97 -8.49 -24.88 5.24
N ALA A 98 -8.54 -23.96 6.21
CA ALA A 98 -9.76 -23.22 6.55
C ALA A 98 -10.25 -22.35 5.38
N ASP A 99 -9.35 -21.69 4.65
CA ASP A 99 -9.70 -20.91 3.44
C ASP A 99 -10.37 -21.80 2.37
N GLU A 100 -9.80 -22.97 2.10
CA GLU A 100 -10.37 -23.92 1.12
C GLU A 100 -11.73 -24.47 1.55
N MET A 101 -11.96 -24.64 2.86
CA MET A 101 -13.28 -24.98 3.39
C MET A 101 -14.29 -23.85 3.24
N LEU A 102 -13.88 -22.60 3.53
CA LEU A 102 -14.73 -21.41 3.43
C LEU A 102 -15.14 -21.09 2.00
N GLN A 103 -14.27 -21.33 1.03
CA GLN A 103 -14.57 -21.13 -0.40
C GLN A 103 -15.75 -21.98 -0.90
N LYS A 104 -16.15 -23.03 -0.17
CA LYS A 104 -17.34 -23.84 -0.46
C LYS A 104 -18.65 -23.17 -0.02
N LEU A 105 -18.57 -22.16 0.84
CA LEU A 105 -19.74 -21.42 1.36
C LEU A 105 -19.87 -20.00 0.80
N VAL A 106 -18.73 -19.33 0.60
CA VAL A 106 -18.69 -17.93 0.17
C VAL A 106 -17.63 -17.74 -0.91
N SER A 107 -17.83 -16.73 -1.76
CA SER A 107 -16.80 -16.36 -2.75
C SER A 107 -15.46 -16.06 -2.06
N LYS A 108 -14.38 -16.49 -2.71
CA LYS A 108 -13.00 -16.19 -2.28
C LYS A 108 -12.75 -14.68 -2.15
N ARG A 109 -13.49 -13.84 -2.88
CA ARG A 109 -13.41 -12.37 -2.79
C ARG A 109 -13.79 -11.82 -1.40
N CYS A 110 -14.63 -12.57 -0.68
CA CYS A 110 -15.14 -12.20 0.64
C CYS A 110 -14.24 -12.66 1.78
N ILE A 111 -13.16 -13.40 1.50
CA ILE A 111 -12.31 -13.98 2.55
C ILE A 111 -10.98 -13.21 2.59
N ARG A 112 -10.49 -12.81 3.77
CA ARG A 112 -9.19 -12.12 3.97
C ARG A 112 -8.43 -12.74 5.14
N PHE A 113 -7.13 -12.50 5.17
CA PHE A 113 -6.26 -12.91 6.29
C PHE A 113 -5.89 -11.70 7.14
N LEU A 114 -6.00 -11.87 8.46
CA LEU A 114 -5.53 -10.94 9.49
C LEU A 114 -4.06 -11.23 9.86
N ASN A 115 -3.55 -10.54 10.88
CA ASN A 115 -2.18 -10.68 11.40
C ASN A 115 -1.09 -10.47 10.32
N THR A 116 -1.39 -9.64 9.33
CA THR A 116 -0.46 -9.29 8.23
C THR A 116 0.70 -8.39 8.67
N HIS A 117 0.82 -8.10 9.96
CA HIS A 117 2.00 -7.48 10.55
C HIS A 117 3.12 -8.52 10.79
N ASP A 118 2.80 -9.81 11.00
CA ASP A 118 3.80 -10.87 11.16
C ASP A 118 4.37 -11.26 9.80
N ALA A 119 5.70 -11.26 9.68
CA ALA A 119 6.40 -11.59 8.44
C ALA A 119 6.04 -12.99 7.91
N ARG A 120 5.88 -13.98 8.79
CA ARG A 120 5.57 -15.37 8.38
C ARG A 120 4.22 -15.48 7.69
N VAL A 121 3.22 -14.72 8.18
CA VAL A 121 1.90 -14.65 7.55
C VAL A 121 2.01 -13.97 6.18
N ARG A 122 2.76 -12.86 6.10
CA ARG A 122 2.97 -12.15 4.83
C ARG A 122 3.66 -13.03 3.80
N ASP A 123 4.74 -13.70 4.18
CA ASP A 123 5.56 -14.51 3.30
C ASP A 123 4.81 -15.74 2.80
N ALA A 124 4.03 -16.39 3.66
CA ALA A 124 3.18 -17.50 3.26
C ALA A 124 2.12 -17.08 2.22
N LEU A 125 1.52 -15.89 2.38
CA LEU A 125 0.57 -15.34 1.39
C LEU A 125 1.26 -14.89 0.10
N ARG A 126 2.44 -14.26 0.19
CA ARG A 126 3.26 -13.86 -0.97
C ARG A 126 3.61 -15.08 -1.82
N ALA A 127 4.06 -16.16 -1.18
CA ALA A 127 4.42 -17.42 -1.82
C ALA A 127 3.27 -18.07 -2.59
N ARG A 128 2.02 -17.80 -2.21
CA ARG A 128 0.82 -18.28 -2.91
C ARG A 128 0.30 -17.31 -3.99
N GLY A 129 0.96 -16.18 -4.22
CA GLY A 129 0.45 -15.13 -5.12
C GLY A 129 -0.79 -14.42 -4.56
N GLU A 130 -0.95 -14.42 -3.22
CA GLU A 130 -2.15 -14.00 -2.51
C GLU A 130 -1.97 -12.68 -1.73
N ASN A 131 -1.06 -11.79 -2.16
CA ASN A 131 -0.93 -10.43 -1.57
C ASN A 131 -2.28 -9.68 -1.54
N TRP A 132 -3.17 -9.96 -2.50
CA TRP A 132 -4.49 -9.37 -2.55
C TRP A 132 -5.40 -9.81 -1.40
N ARG A 133 -5.15 -10.98 -0.79
CA ARG A 133 -5.91 -11.56 0.35
C ARG A 133 -5.52 -10.99 1.71
N MET A 134 -4.40 -10.27 1.79
CA MET A 134 -4.00 -9.58 3.01
C MET A 134 -5.04 -8.52 3.36
N SER A 135 -5.52 -8.52 4.60
CA SER A 135 -6.36 -7.44 5.10
C SER A 135 -5.57 -6.13 5.05
N ARG A 136 -6.17 -5.11 4.42
CA ARG A 136 -5.55 -3.79 4.31
C ARG A 136 -5.90 -2.94 5.52
N LEU A 137 -4.93 -2.16 5.95
CA LEU A 137 -5.15 -1.09 6.91
C LEU A 137 -5.99 0.02 6.26
N PRO A 138 -6.91 0.67 7.00
CA PRO A 138 -7.67 1.79 6.47
C PRO A 138 -6.72 2.94 6.10
N VAL A 139 -6.88 3.48 4.90
CA VAL A 139 -6.02 4.53 4.33
C VAL A 139 -6.71 5.89 4.26
N SER A 140 -8.04 5.93 4.20
CA SER A 140 -8.81 7.18 4.19
C SER A 140 -9.43 7.49 5.55
N ALA A 141 -9.72 8.77 5.81
CA ALA A 141 -10.43 9.16 7.03
C ALA A 141 -11.82 8.50 7.13
N GLU A 142 -12.46 8.24 5.99
CA GLU A 142 -13.74 7.54 5.91
C GLU A 142 -13.60 6.05 6.26
N GLU A 143 -12.60 5.37 5.71
CA GLU A 143 -12.29 3.97 6.07
C GLU A 143 -11.89 3.84 7.54
N MET A 144 -11.13 4.80 8.08
CA MET A 144 -10.78 4.83 9.50
C MET A 144 -12.03 4.97 10.38
N ARG A 145 -12.95 5.86 10.01
CA ARG A 145 -14.25 6.00 10.72
C ARG A 145 -15.03 4.69 10.67
N LEU A 146 -15.12 4.07 9.49
CA LEU A 146 -15.86 2.83 9.31
C LEU A 146 -15.24 1.68 10.12
N LEU A 147 -13.90 1.59 10.18
CA LEU A 147 -13.21 0.63 11.04
C LEU A 147 -13.57 0.86 12.52
N ILE A 148 -13.47 2.10 13.01
CA ILE A 148 -13.76 2.40 14.42
C ILE A 148 -15.21 2.05 14.75
N THR A 149 -16.17 2.49 13.94
CA THR A 149 -17.59 2.23 14.16
C THR A 149 -17.91 0.73 14.12
N SER A 150 -17.36 0.00 13.14
CA SER A 150 -17.58 -1.45 13.01
C SER A 150 -16.83 -2.30 14.04
N SER A 151 -15.88 -1.71 14.78
CA SER A 151 -15.14 -2.41 15.84
C SER A 151 -15.86 -2.37 17.18
N LEU A 152 -16.89 -1.54 17.35
CA LEU A 152 -17.67 -1.48 18.58
C LEU A 152 -18.46 -2.80 18.75
N ALA A 153 -18.21 -3.51 19.84
CA ALA A 153 -18.70 -4.85 20.09
C ALA A 153 -19.06 -5.05 21.57
N ALA A 154 -20.04 -5.91 21.81
CA ALA A 154 -20.40 -6.41 23.13
C ALA A 154 -19.65 -7.73 23.41
N ILE A 155 -19.49 -8.08 24.69
CA ILE A 155 -19.15 -9.45 25.11
C ILE A 155 -20.45 -10.17 25.44
N GLU A 156 -21.13 -9.77 26.50
CA GLU A 156 -22.42 -10.31 26.93
C GLU A 156 -23.49 -9.21 27.06
N THR A 157 -23.08 -8.03 27.51
CA THR A 157 -23.96 -6.90 27.85
C THR A 157 -23.98 -5.83 26.75
N GLN A 158 -23.57 -4.58 27.01
CA GLN A 158 -23.64 -3.49 26.04
C GLN A 158 -22.41 -3.46 25.10
N PRO A 159 -22.56 -2.95 23.88
CA PRO A 159 -21.43 -2.82 22.95
C PRO A 159 -20.56 -1.61 23.33
N ILE A 160 -19.80 -1.72 24.41
CA ILE A 160 -18.95 -0.63 24.93
C ILE A 160 -17.47 -0.78 24.59
N TYR A 161 -17.08 -1.85 23.89
CA TYR A 161 -15.67 -2.13 23.62
C TYR A 161 -15.31 -2.04 22.14
N TYR A 162 -14.16 -1.44 21.86
CA TYR A 162 -13.57 -1.43 20.53
C TYR A 162 -12.68 -2.68 20.35
N HIS A 163 -13.19 -3.66 19.60
CA HIS A 163 -12.53 -4.95 19.40
C HIS A 163 -11.41 -4.88 18.36
N ASN A 164 -10.17 -5.09 18.81
CA ASN A 164 -9.02 -5.31 17.95
C ASN A 164 -9.08 -6.71 17.35
N ARG A 165 -9.25 -6.76 16.03
CA ARG A 165 -9.43 -8.01 15.27
C ARG A 165 -8.17 -8.87 15.18
N SER A 166 -6.99 -8.29 15.37
CA SER A 166 -5.69 -8.99 15.29
C SER A 166 -5.30 -9.63 16.62
N THR A 167 -5.38 -8.90 17.73
CA THR A 167 -5.12 -9.48 19.07
C THR A 167 -6.31 -10.22 19.66
N GLY A 168 -7.53 -9.89 19.27
CA GLY A 168 -8.73 -10.26 20.01
C GLY A 168 -8.96 -9.43 21.28
N THR A 169 -8.14 -8.41 21.55
CA THR A 169 -8.29 -7.52 22.72
C THR A 169 -9.43 -6.53 22.48
N ARG A 170 -10.23 -6.30 23.51
CA ARG A 170 -11.32 -5.32 23.50
C ARG A 170 -10.91 -4.08 24.29
N PHE A 171 -10.82 -2.95 23.61
CA PHE A 171 -10.42 -1.69 24.24
C PHE A 171 -11.62 -0.95 24.82
N LEU A 172 -11.54 -0.66 26.12
CA LEU A 172 -12.49 0.21 26.82
C LEU A 172 -11.97 1.67 26.77
N THR A 173 -12.86 2.59 26.38
CA THR A 173 -12.56 4.03 26.27
C THR A 173 -13.24 4.82 27.38
N LEU A 174 -12.84 6.08 27.59
CA LEU A 174 -13.41 6.91 28.64
C LEU A 174 -14.88 7.23 28.37
N ALA A 175 -15.24 7.56 27.13
CA ALA A 175 -16.63 7.89 26.81
C ALA A 175 -17.54 6.66 26.94
N GLN A 176 -17.08 5.49 26.48
CA GLN A 176 -17.84 4.25 26.63
C GLN A 176 -17.99 3.85 28.11
N PHE A 177 -16.91 3.95 28.89
CA PHE A 177 -16.97 3.71 30.33
C PHE A 177 -17.93 4.70 31.02
N ALA A 178 -17.86 6.00 30.69
CA ALA A 178 -18.76 7.02 31.24
C ALA A 178 -20.25 6.72 30.95
N SER A 179 -20.55 6.19 29.77
CA SER A 179 -21.92 5.90 29.34
C SER A 179 -22.63 4.86 30.21
N ILE A 180 -21.87 4.02 30.92
CA ILE A 180 -22.39 3.01 31.86
C ILE A 180 -23.18 3.65 32.99
N GLU A 181 -22.86 4.89 33.40
CA GLU A 181 -23.55 5.58 34.51
C GLU A 181 -25.07 5.67 34.31
N GLU A 182 -25.50 5.81 33.05
CA GLU A 182 -26.90 5.98 32.65
C GLU A 182 -27.70 4.67 32.62
N LEU A 183 -27.04 3.51 32.80
CA LEU A 183 -27.71 2.22 32.76
C LEU A 183 -28.58 1.97 34.01
N PRO A 184 -29.70 1.24 33.87
CA PRO A 184 -30.48 0.73 35.00
C PRO A 184 -29.62 -0.13 35.93
N ASP A 185 -29.93 -0.14 37.23
CA ASP A 185 -29.08 -0.74 38.27
C ASP A 185 -28.68 -2.20 38.01
N ASP A 186 -29.59 -3.03 37.50
CA ASP A 186 -29.31 -4.43 37.19
C ASP A 186 -28.29 -4.57 36.05
N LEU A 187 -28.49 -3.80 34.97
CA LEU A 187 -27.60 -3.77 33.80
C LEU A 187 -26.26 -3.12 34.13
N PHE A 188 -26.26 -2.08 34.96
CA PHE A 188 -25.07 -1.41 35.46
C PHE A 188 -24.17 -2.37 36.21
N ARG A 189 -24.73 -3.18 37.12
CA ARG A 189 -23.98 -4.19 37.86
C ARG A 189 -23.41 -5.26 36.92
N GLN A 190 -24.25 -5.84 36.04
CA GLN A 190 -23.81 -6.86 35.09
C GLN A 190 -22.66 -6.36 34.20
N GLN A 191 -22.74 -5.11 33.74
CA GLN A 191 -21.69 -4.51 32.91
C GLN A 191 -20.37 -4.36 33.67
N LEU A 192 -20.40 -4.00 34.96
CA LEU A 192 -19.19 -3.90 35.79
C LEU A 192 -18.59 -5.25 36.14
N GLU A 193 -19.43 -6.25 36.43
CA GLU A 193 -18.98 -7.63 36.64
C GLU A 193 -18.26 -8.17 35.39
N GLU A 194 -18.82 -7.94 34.20
CA GLU A 194 -18.19 -8.29 32.93
C GLU A 194 -16.82 -7.61 32.76
N ILE A 195 -16.71 -6.30 33.04
CA ILE A 195 -15.43 -5.58 32.96
C ILE A 195 -14.40 -6.20 33.91
N VAL A 196 -14.76 -6.44 35.17
CA VAL A 196 -13.85 -7.01 36.19
C VAL A 196 -13.40 -8.42 35.79
N GLU A 197 -14.32 -9.27 35.35
CA GLU A 197 -14.00 -10.64 34.95
C GLU A 197 -13.04 -10.69 33.75
N TYR A 198 -13.34 -9.95 32.69
CA TYR A 198 -12.59 -10.05 31.44
C TYR A 198 -11.32 -9.20 31.41
N THR A 199 -11.17 -8.20 32.28
CA THR A 199 -9.88 -7.50 32.46
C THR A 199 -8.81 -8.37 33.15
N ALA A 200 -9.24 -9.39 33.90
CA ALA A 200 -8.37 -10.38 34.53
C ALA A 200 -7.96 -11.53 33.58
N ARG A 201 -8.64 -11.70 32.45
CA ARG A 201 -8.44 -12.83 31.52
C ARG A 201 -7.50 -12.51 30.36
N GLN A 202 -6.93 -13.57 29.81
CA GLN A 202 -6.13 -13.56 28.60
C GLN A 202 -6.74 -14.50 27.55
N ASN A 203 -6.58 -14.13 26.28
CA ASN A 203 -7.02 -14.94 25.16
C ASN A 203 -5.95 -15.97 24.75
N ARG A 204 -6.26 -16.82 23.75
CA ARG A 204 -5.39 -17.90 23.24
C ARG A 204 -3.97 -17.46 22.87
N PHE A 205 -3.78 -16.19 22.51
CA PHE A 205 -2.49 -15.63 22.11
C PHE A 205 -1.84 -14.81 23.24
N TRP A 206 -2.25 -15.05 24.49
CA TRP A 206 -1.73 -14.39 25.70
C TRP A 206 -1.96 -12.87 25.77
N ASN A 207 -2.81 -12.33 24.90
CA ASN A 207 -3.22 -10.93 24.96
C ASN A 207 -4.38 -10.79 25.96
N PRO A 208 -4.53 -9.63 26.63
CA PRO A 208 -5.68 -9.39 27.50
C PRO A 208 -7.00 -9.44 26.71
N GLU A 209 -8.05 -9.98 27.33
CA GLU A 209 -9.40 -9.97 26.76
C GLU A 209 -9.99 -8.55 26.72
N ILE A 210 -9.85 -7.78 27.81
CA ILE A 210 -10.13 -6.33 27.88
C ILE A 210 -8.88 -5.55 28.28
N ASP A 211 -8.62 -4.43 27.59
CA ASP A 211 -7.57 -3.48 27.95
C ASP A 211 -8.06 -2.02 27.85
N ILE A 212 -7.29 -1.08 28.40
CA ILE A 212 -7.64 0.34 28.47
C ILE A 212 -7.10 1.10 27.25
N PHE A 213 -7.94 1.93 26.64
CA PHE A 213 -7.50 2.89 25.64
C PHE A 213 -7.13 4.25 26.28
N PRO A 214 -6.03 4.90 25.84
CA PRO A 214 -5.04 4.43 24.89
C PRO A 214 -4.05 3.43 25.51
N PRO A 215 -3.47 2.51 24.72
CA PRO A 215 -2.35 1.68 25.19
C PRO A 215 -1.22 2.54 25.77
N GLY A 216 -0.69 2.12 26.93
CA GLY A 216 0.32 2.87 27.68
C GLY A 216 -0.21 4.03 28.53
N CYS A 217 -1.55 4.11 28.74
CA CYS A 217 -2.14 5.01 29.72
C CYS A 217 -1.69 4.67 31.15
N THR A 218 -1.64 5.67 32.03
CA THR A 218 -1.38 5.44 33.47
C THR A 218 -2.54 4.75 34.17
N PHE A 219 -3.77 4.95 33.69
CA PHE A 219 -4.92 4.15 34.11
C PHE A 219 -4.88 2.82 33.37
N THR A 220 -4.72 1.72 34.11
CA THR A 220 -4.57 0.36 33.56
C THR A 220 -5.67 -0.56 34.07
N ARG A 221 -5.78 -1.75 33.48
CA ARG A 221 -6.73 -2.79 33.88
C ARG A 221 -6.65 -3.19 35.36
N GLN A 222 -5.50 -2.98 36.01
CA GLN A 222 -5.31 -3.23 37.45
C GLN A 222 -6.22 -2.37 38.33
N ALA A 223 -6.68 -1.22 37.83
CA ALA A 223 -7.62 -0.36 38.55
C ALA A 223 -8.96 -1.05 38.88
N PHE A 224 -9.32 -2.11 38.14
CA PHE A 224 -10.54 -2.87 38.37
C PHE A 224 -10.37 -4.06 39.32
N GLU A 225 -9.14 -4.48 39.63
CA GLU A 225 -8.88 -5.65 40.49
C GLU A 225 -9.44 -5.48 41.90
N THR A 226 -9.53 -4.24 42.38
CA THR A 226 -10.04 -3.91 43.72
C THR A 226 -11.55 -3.69 43.77
N LEU A 227 -12.25 -3.76 42.62
CA LEU A 227 -13.69 -3.50 42.54
C LEU A 227 -14.48 -4.79 42.73
N ASP A 228 -15.10 -4.97 43.90
CA ASP A 228 -16.04 -6.08 44.14
C ASP A 228 -17.43 -5.76 43.60
N ALA A 229 -17.57 -5.85 42.28
CA ALA A 229 -18.82 -5.56 41.58
C ALA A 229 -19.97 -6.50 41.98
N ALA A 230 -19.67 -7.72 42.41
CA ALA A 230 -20.68 -8.74 42.71
C ALA A 230 -21.38 -8.49 44.06
N THR A 231 -20.65 -8.07 45.09
CA THR A 231 -21.21 -8.02 46.46
C THR A 231 -21.55 -6.61 46.96
N LEU A 232 -20.98 -5.56 46.35
CA LEU A 232 -21.19 -4.18 46.81
C LEU A 232 -22.67 -3.74 46.68
N PRO A 233 -23.25 -3.04 47.68
CA PRO A 233 -24.54 -2.37 47.53
C PRO A 233 -24.52 -1.38 46.36
N ILE A 234 -25.65 -1.21 45.66
CA ILE A 234 -25.69 -0.45 44.40
C ILE A 234 -25.19 1.00 44.53
N ASP A 235 -25.56 1.69 45.62
CA ASP A 235 -25.12 3.07 45.87
C ASP A 235 -23.60 3.16 46.09
N ALA A 236 -23.04 2.19 46.83
CA ALA A 236 -21.60 2.11 47.07
C ALA A 236 -20.84 1.74 45.79
N LEU A 237 -21.41 0.88 44.96
CA LEU A 237 -20.85 0.49 43.66
C LEU A 237 -20.81 1.70 42.70
N ARG A 238 -21.89 2.48 42.62
CA ARG A 238 -21.94 3.72 41.82
C ARG A 238 -20.92 4.75 42.31
N GLU A 239 -20.74 4.90 43.62
CA GLU A 239 -19.73 5.79 44.18
C GLU A 239 -18.29 5.33 43.86
N ALA A 240 -18.01 4.03 43.98
CA ALA A 240 -16.72 3.47 43.58
C ALA A 240 -16.45 3.65 42.08
N TYR A 241 -17.47 3.44 41.26
CA TYR A 241 -17.42 3.67 39.81
C TYR A 241 -17.09 5.13 39.48
N ARG A 242 -17.74 6.12 40.12
CA ARG A 242 -17.44 7.55 39.87
C ARG A 242 -15.98 7.90 40.18
N LYS A 243 -15.43 7.35 41.26
CA LYS A 243 -14.00 7.53 41.60
C LYS A 243 -13.07 6.95 40.53
N LEU A 244 -13.39 5.77 40.01
CA LEU A 244 -12.64 5.17 38.90
C LEU A 244 -12.77 6.02 37.63
N LEU A 245 -13.97 6.51 37.32
CA LEU A 245 -14.22 7.36 36.15
C LEU A 245 -13.43 8.67 36.21
N ASP A 246 -13.38 9.33 37.37
CA ASP A 246 -12.61 10.55 37.56
C ASP A 246 -11.10 10.29 37.46
N THR A 247 -10.63 9.16 37.99
CA THR A 247 -9.22 8.74 37.87
C THR A 247 -8.85 8.49 36.40
N PHE A 248 -9.71 7.82 35.65
CA PHE A 248 -9.49 7.57 34.22
C PHE A 248 -9.49 8.88 33.43
N ARG A 249 -10.44 9.79 33.71
CA ARG A 249 -10.50 11.13 33.07
C ARG A 249 -9.24 11.95 33.34
N ALA A 250 -8.68 11.87 34.55
CA ALA A 250 -7.45 12.57 34.92
C ALA A 250 -6.21 12.00 34.21
N ALA A 251 -6.17 10.69 33.99
CA ALA A 251 -5.08 9.99 33.33
C ALA A 251 -4.99 10.27 31.81
N LEU A 252 -6.10 10.64 31.17
CA LEU A 252 -6.16 10.81 29.73
C LEU A 252 -5.55 12.15 29.26
N PRO A 253 -4.60 12.15 28.30
CA PRO A 253 -4.06 13.37 27.70
C PRO A 253 -5.14 14.26 27.10
N ALA A 254 -5.01 15.59 27.24
CA ALA A 254 -6.02 16.55 26.80
C ALA A 254 -6.43 16.39 25.33
N GLU A 255 -5.46 16.02 24.48
CA GLU A 255 -5.63 15.83 23.03
C GLU A 255 -6.53 14.64 22.65
N LEU A 256 -6.74 13.71 23.58
CA LEU A 256 -7.52 12.48 23.38
C LEU A 256 -8.86 12.49 24.12
N ARG A 257 -9.20 13.57 24.84
CA ARG A 257 -10.45 13.66 25.60
C ARG A 257 -11.69 13.81 24.73
N ASP A 258 -11.54 14.44 23.56
CA ASP A 258 -12.57 14.38 22.52
C ASP A 258 -12.43 13.05 21.78
N GLU A 259 -13.26 12.08 22.16
CA GLU A 259 -13.31 10.74 21.57
C GLU A 259 -14.16 10.68 20.28
N SER A 260 -14.44 11.84 19.65
CA SER A 260 -15.13 11.87 18.38
C SER A 260 -14.24 11.42 17.22
N THR A 261 -14.85 10.80 16.20
CA THR A 261 -14.11 10.46 14.97
C THR A 261 -13.74 11.67 14.10
N ALA A 262 -14.17 12.87 14.50
CA ALA A 262 -13.73 14.14 13.93
C ALA A 262 -12.36 14.57 14.48
N ASN A 263 -12.02 14.19 15.72
CA ASN A 263 -10.70 14.40 16.30
C ASN A 263 -9.65 13.53 15.58
N ILE A 264 -8.74 14.18 14.84
CA ILE A 264 -7.71 13.51 14.04
C ILE A 264 -6.74 12.71 14.92
N LYS A 265 -6.32 13.27 16.07
CA LYS A 265 -5.36 12.61 16.97
C LYS A 265 -5.96 11.37 17.59
N TRP A 266 -7.20 11.47 18.08
CA TRP A 266 -7.92 10.32 18.63
C TRP A 266 -8.19 9.26 17.58
N ARG A 267 -8.74 9.64 16.40
CA ARG A 267 -9.03 8.70 15.31
C ARG A 267 -7.80 7.91 14.90
N ASN A 268 -6.67 8.59 14.68
CA ASN A 268 -5.44 7.94 14.26
C ASN A 268 -4.95 6.98 15.35
N ARG A 269 -4.99 7.39 16.63
CA ARG A 269 -4.53 6.55 17.75
C ARG A 269 -5.45 5.36 18.01
N MET A 270 -6.76 5.52 17.86
CA MET A 270 -7.74 4.43 17.96
C MET A 270 -7.57 3.43 16.82
N CYS A 271 -7.43 3.90 15.57
CA CYS A 271 -7.11 3.01 14.45
C CYS A 271 -5.80 2.24 14.70
N SER A 272 -4.77 2.93 15.17
CA SER A 272 -3.50 2.32 15.61
C SER A 272 -3.70 1.19 16.63
N ALA A 273 -4.49 1.45 17.68
CA ALA A 273 -4.77 0.46 18.70
C ALA A 273 -5.56 -0.74 18.14
N LEU A 274 -6.52 -0.50 17.25
CA LEU A 274 -7.35 -1.53 16.61
C LEU A 274 -6.60 -2.39 15.59
N THR A 275 -5.49 -1.90 15.06
CA THR A 275 -4.68 -2.60 14.05
C THR A 275 -3.33 -3.11 14.57
N GLN A 276 -3.04 -2.93 15.86
CA GLN A 276 -1.73 -3.19 16.49
C GLN A 276 -0.57 -2.44 15.83
N GLN A 277 -0.72 -1.15 15.58
CA GLN A 277 0.40 -0.29 15.26
C GLN A 277 0.48 0.77 16.35
N PRO A 278 1.37 0.69 17.35
CA PRO A 278 1.71 1.88 18.11
C PRO A 278 2.35 2.86 17.12
N ASN A 279 1.69 3.98 16.84
CA ASN A 279 2.21 5.12 16.05
C ASN A 279 3.24 4.74 14.97
N ALA A 280 2.81 4.35 13.78
CA ALA A 280 3.63 4.41 12.56
C ALA A 280 5.12 4.04 12.76
N VAL A 281 5.44 2.83 13.24
CA VAL A 281 6.81 2.33 13.24
C VAL A 281 6.95 1.23 12.19
N ASP A 282 7.87 1.49 11.26
CA ASP A 282 8.54 0.59 10.32
C ASP A 282 7.68 -0.28 9.40
N ALA A 283 7.06 0.39 8.45
CA ALA A 283 6.68 -0.26 7.18
C ALA A 283 7.88 -0.68 6.31
N GLY A 284 9.12 -0.57 6.82
CA GLY A 284 10.34 -1.09 6.18
C GLY A 284 10.30 -2.60 5.92
N GLU A 285 9.42 -3.36 6.59
CA GLU A 285 9.25 -4.80 6.35
C GLU A 285 8.08 -5.18 5.43
N LEU A 286 7.22 -4.23 5.03
CA LEU A 286 5.97 -4.55 4.31
C LEU A 286 6.22 -4.99 2.87
N ILE A 287 7.32 -4.50 2.25
CA ILE A 287 8.16 -5.06 1.19
C ILE A 287 9.47 -4.26 1.30
N GLN A 288 10.64 -4.91 1.35
CA GLN A 288 11.93 -4.19 1.38
C GLN A 288 11.93 -3.08 0.32
N ASP A 289 12.33 -1.88 0.73
CA ASP A 289 12.47 -0.66 -0.06
C ASP A 289 11.21 0.11 -0.50
N ILE A 290 9.98 -0.37 -0.24
CA ILE A 290 8.77 0.41 -0.58
C ILE A 290 8.33 1.30 0.59
N SER A 291 8.13 2.59 0.33
CA SER A 291 7.57 3.48 1.36
C SER A 291 6.14 3.07 1.78
N PRO A 292 5.77 3.18 3.07
CA PRO A 292 4.41 2.88 3.55
C PRO A 292 3.31 3.59 2.76
N GLU A 293 3.54 4.84 2.37
CA GLU A 293 2.62 5.63 1.55
C GLU A 293 2.40 4.99 0.19
N PHE A 294 3.47 4.53 -0.46
CA PHE A 294 3.41 3.92 -1.78
C PHE A 294 2.76 2.54 -1.74
N TYR A 295 3.13 1.70 -0.77
CA TYR A 295 2.50 0.39 -0.57
C TYR A 295 0.98 0.51 -0.40
N ARG A 296 0.52 1.50 0.37
CA ARG A 296 -0.90 1.81 0.57
C ARG A 296 -1.67 2.13 -0.71
N GLN A 297 -1.00 2.58 -1.78
CA GLN A 297 -1.64 2.86 -3.06
C GLN A 297 -1.76 1.65 -3.99
N VAL A 298 -1.08 0.55 -3.66
CA VAL A 298 -1.07 -0.65 -4.48
C VAL A 298 -2.33 -1.46 -4.21
N LYS A 299 -3.20 -1.53 -5.21
CA LYS A 299 -4.30 -2.48 -5.22
C LYS A 299 -3.81 -3.82 -5.79
N TRP A 300 -3.29 -4.68 -4.93
CA TRP A 300 -3.01 -6.09 -5.25
C TRP A 300 -4.25 -6.77 -5.86
N LEU A 301 -4.02 -7.54 -6.93
CA LEU A 301 -5.03 -8.22 -7.73
C LEU A 301 -4.92 -9.73 -7.55
N PRO A 302 -5.99 -10.51 -7.84
CA PRO A 302 -5.92 -11.96 -7.86
C PRO A 302 -4.79 -12.43 -8.79
N GLY A 303 -3.89 -13.23 -8.20
CA GLY A 303 -2.70 -13.75 -8.88
C GLY A 303 -2.86 -15.19 -9.33
N CYS A 304 -1.78 -15.94 -9.20
CA CYS A 304 -1.72 -17.37 -9.49
C CYS A 304 -0.79 -18.08 -8.50
N ARG A 305 -0.99 -19.39 -8.35
CA ARG A 305 -0.06 -20.32 -7.72
C ARG A 305 0.71 -21.08 -8.79
N ILE A 306 1.99 -21.33 -8.52
CA ILE A 306 2.84 -22.20 -9.35
C ILE A 306 3.16 -23.42 -8.50
N MET A 307 2.59 -24.56 -8.83
CA MET A 307 2.74 -25.80 -8.04
C MET A 307 3.24 -26.93 -8.93
N LYS A 308 4.45 -27.43 -8.65
CA LYS A 308 5.06 -28.53 -9.42
C LYS A 308 5.06 -28.30 -10.95
N GLY A 309 5.21 -27.05 -11.37
CA GLY A 309 5.18 -26.65 -12.79
C GLY A 309 3.78 -26.36 -13.36
N GLU A 310 2.71 -26.58 -12.58
CA GLU A 310 1.34 -26.21 -12.96
C GLU A 310 1.05 -24.75 -12.56
N LEU A 311 0.48 -23.99 -13.49
CA LEU A 311 -0.02 -22.64 -13.25
C LEU A 311 -1.51 -22.68 -12.90
N ILE A 312 -1.84 -22.30 -11.67
CA ILE A 312 -3.21 -22.30 -11.16
C ILE A 312 -3.63 -20.85 -10.87
N PHE A 313 -4.48 -20.27 -11.71
CA PHE A 313 -5.04 -18.95 -11.44
C PHE A 313 -5.98 -18.97 -10.23
N ASP A 314 -6.17 -17.80 -9.64
CA ASP A 314 -7.10 -17.66 -8.52
C ASP A 314 -8.55 -17.98 -8.95
N PRO A 315 -9.29 -18.85 -8.24
CA PRO A 315 -10.66 -19.24 -8.60
C PRO A 315 -11.65 -18.08 -8.76
N VAL A 316 -11.40 -16.92 -8.13
CA VAL A 316 -12.23 -15.72 -8.30
C VAL A 316 -12.23 -15.20 -9.73
N CYS A 317 -11.21 -15.56 -10.51
CA CYS A 317 -11.14 -15.27 -11.92
C CYS A 317 -12.17 -16.08 -12.72
N ASP A 318 -12.35 -17.37 -12.40
CA ASP A 318 -13.36 -18.23 -13.03
C ASP A 318 -14.77 -17.78 -12.62
N GLU A 319 -14.94 -17.38 -11.35
CA GLU A 319 -16.18 -16.76 -10.86
C GLU A 319 -16.52 -15.47 -11.64
N SER A 320 -15.53 -14.62 -11.91
CA SER A 320 -15.73 -13.41 -12.71
C SER A 320 -16.10 -13.70 -14.16
N ASP A 321 -15.60 -14.80 -14.73
CA ASP A 321 -15.93 -15.22 -16.09
C ASP A 321 -17.36 -15.81 -16.14
N ALA A 322 -17.81 -16.47 -15.07
CA ALA A 322 -19.17 -16.99 -14.92
C ALA A 322 -20.23 -15.90 -14.61
N HIS A 323 -19.82 -14.79 -13.98
CA HIS A 323 -20.69 -13.68 -13.57
C HIS A 323 -20.26 -12.32 -14.18
N PRO A 324 -20.35 -12.15 -15.51
CA PRO A 324 -19.92 -10.93 -16.21
C PRO A 324 -20.73 -9.66 -15.85
N GLU A 325 -21.90 -9.83 -15.24
CA GLU A 325 -22.74 -8.75 -14.71
C GLU A 325 -22.18 -8.14 -13.41
N ASP A 326 -21.34 -8.87 -12.66
CA ASP A 326 -20.76 -8.41 -11.41
C ASP A 326 -19.59 -7.45 -11.68
N ILE A 327 -19.88 -6.16 -11.55
CA ILE A 327 -18.90 -5.08 -11.79
C ILE A 327 -17.74 -5.15 -10.79
N GLU A 328 -17.99 -5.54 -9.53
CA GLU A 328 -16.95 -5.60 -8.50
C GLU A 328 -15.93 -6.69 -8.83
N LEU A 329 -16.40 -7.88 -9.24
CA LEU A 329 -15.56 -8.97 -9.72
C LEU A 329 -14.75 -8.57 -10.95
N ARG A 330 -15.39 -7.94 -11.95
CA ARG A 330 -14.69 -7.50 -13.16
C ARG A 330 -13.59 -6.48 -12.89
N VAL A 331 -13.80 -5.60 -11.91
CA VAL A 331 -12.79 -4.61 -11.50
C VAL A 331 -11.66 -5.27 -10.70
N LEU A 332 -11.95 -6.34 -9.97
CA LEU A 332 -10.97 -7.12 -9.21
C LEU A 332 -10.12 -8.01 -10.13
N CYS A 333 -10.75 -8.74 -11.05
CA CYS A 333 -10.15 -9.67 -11.98
C CYS A 333 -9.72 -8.97 -13.28
N ASP A 334 -8.79 -8.01 -13.16
CA ASP A 334 -8.27 -7.27 -14.31
C ASP A 334 -7.60 -8.24 -15.32
N PRO A 335 -8.11 -8.36 -16.57
CA PRO A 335 -7.55 -9.28 -17.56
C PRO A 335 -6.07 -9.01 -17.89
N ARG A 336 -5.61 -7.77 -17.70
CA ARG A 336 -4.20 -7.41 -17.89
C ARG A 336 -3.28 -8.12 -16.89
N ALA A 337 -3.75 -8.38 -15.66
CA ALA A 337 -2.97 -9.10 -14.66
C ALA A 337 -2.65 -10.52 -15.12
N LYS A 338 -3.65 -11.27 -15.58
CA LYS A 338 -3.45 -12.62 -16.16
C LYS A 338 -2.45 -12.58 -17.33
N ALA A 339 -2.61 -11.63 -18.25
CA ALA A 339 -1.75 -11.52 -19.42
C ALA A 339 -0.29 -11.15 -19.06
N MET A 340 -0.09 -10.29 -18.06
CA MET A 340 1.26 -9.97 -17.55
C MET A 340 1.91 -11.17 -16.86
N ILE A 341 1.17 -11.91 -16.01
CA ILE A 341 1.66 -13.15 -15.38
C ILE A 341 2.17 -14.12 -16.46
N PHE A 342 1.40 -14.32 -17.53
CA PHE A 342 1.82 -15.17 -18.65
C PHE A 342 3.09 -14.69 -19.35
N ASN A 343 3.32 -13.38 -19.47
CA ASN A 343 4.57 -12.86 -20.03
C ASN A 343 5.77 -13.19 -19.13
N TYR A 344 5.63 -13.03 -17.80
CA TYR A 344 6.69 -13.41 -16.86
C TYR A 344 6.98 -14.92 -16.91
N LEU A 345 5.97 -15.77 -16.95
CA LEU A 345 6.20 -17.23 -17.07
C LEU A 345 6.89 -17.66 -18.37
N ARG A 346 6.83 -16.84 -19.43
CA ARG A 346 7.58 -17.09 -20.68
C ARG A 346 9.02 -16.60 -20.61
N GLU A 347 9.31 -15.58 -19.80
CA GLU A 347 10.65 -15.02 -19.65
C GLU A 347 11.47 -15.77 -18.59
N TYR A 348 10.83 -16.25 -17.54
CA TYR A 348 11.47 -16.85 -16.38
C TYR A 348 11.14 -18.34 -16.27
N ASN A 349 12.17 -19.16 -16.06
CA ASN A 349 12.02 -20.62 -15.95
C ASN A 349 11.75 -21.10 -14.51
N THR A 350 12.09 -20.29 -13.50
CA THR A 350 12.19 -20.72 -12.09
C THR A 350 11.46 -19.77 -11.13
N ILE A 351 10.31 -19.21 -11.57
CA ILE A 351 9.47 -18.38 -10.69
C ILE A 351 8.89 -19.26 -9.57
N GLU A 352 9.17 -18.89 -8.32
CA GLU A 352 8.51 -19.45 -7.13
C GLU A 352 7.13 -18.82 -6.93
N TYR A 353 7.08 -17.48 -6.97
CA TYR A 353 5.82 -16.75 -6.88
C TYR A 353 5.84 -15.43 -7.62
N ILE A 354 4.65 -14.96 -7.99
CA ILE A 354 4.40 -13.67 -8.61
C ILE A 354 3.15 -13.02 -8.03
N ASN A 355 3.25 -11.74 -7.67
CA ASN A 355 2.14 -10.92 -7.23
C ASN A 355 2.05 -9.67 -8.10
N ILE A 356 0.83 -9.31 -8.54
CA ILE A 356 0.58 -8.12 -9.35
C ILE A 356 -0.36 -7.17 -8.61
N GLY A 357 -0.01 -5.89 -8.56
CA GLY A 357 -0.84 -4.84 -8.02
C GLY A 357 -1.03 -3.69 -9.00
N ARG A 358 -2.20 -3.06 -8.97
CA ARG A 358 -2.51 -1.85 -9.74
C ARG A 358 -2.31 -0.61 -8.88
N ILE A 359 -1.59 0.39 -9.38
CA ILE A 359 -1.39 1.65 -8.67
C ILE A 359 -2.52 2.61 -9.04
N GLY A 360 -3.39 2.91 -8.07
CA GLY A 360 -4.63 3.65 -8.32
C GLY A 360 -4.48 5.18 -8.38
N ARG A 361 -3.53 5.77 -7.63
CA ARG A 361 -3.31 7.22 -7.55
C ARG A 361 -1.83 7.57 -7.71
N SER A 362 -1.51 8.84 -7.94
CA SER A 362 -0.12 9.33 -7.96
C SER A 362 0.17 9.86 -6.57
N LEU A 363 1.38 9.64 -6.04
CA LEU A 363 1.85 10.35 -4.84
C LEU A 363 2.60 11.64 -5.15
N SER A 364 2.92 11.88 -6.43
CA SER A 364 3.55 13.13 -6.86
C SER A 364 2.63 14.32 -6.58
N ILE A 365 3.24 15.46 -6.26
CA ILE A 365 2.55 16.74 -5.98
C ILE A 365 1.82 17.29 -7.22
N ARG A 366 2.09 16.75 -8.42
CA ARG A 366 1.48 17.19 -9.68
C ARG A 366 -0.04 17.04 -9.70
N ALA A 367 -0.72 17.97 -10.36
CA ALA A 367 -2.14 17.86 -10.64
C ALA A 367 -2.45 16.59 -11.46
N PRO A 368 -3.60 15.91 -11.22
CA PRO A 368 -3.96 14.71 -11.98
C PRO A 368 -4.09 15.01 -13.47
N ALA A 369 -3.34 14.29 -14.31
CA ALA A 369 -3.46 14.41 -15.76
C ALA A 369 -4.80 13.84 -16.27
N SER A 370 -5.39 14.49 -17.28
CA SER A 370 -6.69 14.12 -17.87
C SER A 370 -6.74 12.73 -18.53
N ARG A 371 -5.59 12.22 -18.98
CA ARG A 371 -5.41 10.86 -19.54
C ARG A 371 -4.18 10.21 -18.91
N ARG A 372 -4.38 9.35 -17.91
CA ARG A 372 -3.30 8.64 -17.22
C ARG A 372 -3.27 7.18 -17.63
N ALA A 373 -2.13 6.74 -18.17
CA ALA A 373 -1.92 5.34 -18.49
C ALA A 373 -1.89 4.49 -17.20
N PRO A 374 -2.48 3.29 -17.21
CA PRO A 374 -2.41 2.36 -16.08
C PRO A 374 -0.96 2.07 -15.67
N VAL A 375 -0.73 1.98 -14.37
CA VAL A 375 0.56 1.58 -13.79
C VAL A 375 0.33 0.37 -12.89
N TYR A 376 1.17 -0.63 -13.06
CA TYR A 376 1.18 -1.84 -12.25
C TYR A 376 2.52 -1.99 -11.54
N MET A 377 2.47 -2.68 -10.42
CA MET A 377 3.63 -3.17 -9.69
C MET A 377 3.62 -4.68 -9.75
N VAL A 378 4.78 -5.26 -9.99
CA VAL A 378 4.98 -6.71 -10.01
C VAL A 378 6.03 -7.05 -8.96
N GLN A 379 5.72 -8.01 -8.11
CA GLN A 379 6.66 -8.62 -7.19
C GLN A 379 6.89 -10.05 -7.66
N ILE A 380 8.14 -10.40 -7.96
CA ILE A 380 8.55 -11.70 -8.48
C ILE A 380 9.65 -12.29 -7.61
N LYS A 381 9.55 -13.57 -7.29
CA LYS A 381 10.61 -14.33 -6.63
C LYS A 381 11.03 -15.47 -7.52
N GLU A 382 12.32 -15.49 -7.88
CA GLU A 382 12.96 -16.62 -8.57
C GLU A 382 13.59 -17.55 -7.54
N ALA A 383 13.71 -18.84 -7.86
CA ALA A 383 14.24 -19.85 -6.96
C ALA A 383 15.73 -19.67 -6.60
N ASP A 384 16.49 -19.06 -7.51
CA ASP A 384 17.94 -18.84 -7.38
C ASP A 384 18.29 -17.49 -6.73
N ARG A 385 17.29 -16.62 -6.47
CA ARG A 385 17.49 -15.34 -5.80
C ARG A 385 17.04 -15.41 -4.35
N GLU A 386 17.80 -14.78 -3.47
CA GLU A 386 17.44 -14.72 -2.04
C GLU A 386 16.21 -13.83 -1.81
N GLU A 387 16.20 -12.64 -2.40
CA GLU A 387 15.14 -11.65 -2.22
C GLU A 387 14.23 -11.51 -3.46
N PRO A 388 12.94 -11.19 -3.27
CA PRO A 388 12.04 -10.90 -4.38
C PRO A 388 12.39 -9.59 -5.07
N GLU A 389 12.27 -9.55 -6.39
CA GLU A 389 12.46 -8.34 -7.19
C GLU A 389 11.12 -7.59 -7.37
N LEU A 390 11.18 -6.26 -7.28
CA LEU A 390 10.06 -5.38 -7.55
C LEU A 390 10.22 -4.65 -8.88
N ARG A 391 9.13 -4.59 -9.64
CA ARG A 391 9.09 -3.93 -10.95
C ARG A 391 7.87 -3.05 -11.11
N ILE A 392 8.04 -1.97 -11.87
CA ILE A 392 6.99 -1.04 -12.25
C ILE A 392 6.73 -1.18 -13.74
N LEU A 393 5.47 -1.41 -14.09
CA LEU A 393 4.99 -1.52 -15.46
C LEU A 393 4.09 -0.31 -15.75
N ARG A 394 4.51 0.53 -16.69
CA ARG A 394 3.73 1.69 -17.14
C ARG A 394 3.22 1.43 -18.55
N PHE A 395 1.91 1.42 -18.73
CA PHE A 395 1.33 1.31 -20.05
C PHE A 395 1.60 2.57 -20.89
N GLN A 396 1.67 2.37 -22.20
CA GLN A 396 1.83 3.45 -23.16
C GLN A 396 0.65 4.43 -23.08
N LYS A 397 0.94 5.73 -23.11
CA LYS A 397 -0.09 6.79 -23.08
C LYS A 397 -0.85 6.92 -24.40
N TRP A 398 -0.16 6.72 -25.51
CA TRP A 398 -0.69 6.84 -26.87
C TRP A 398 -0.59 5.50 -27.58
N GLY A 399 -1.40 4.53 -27.16
CA GLY A 399 -1.43 3.19 -27.75
C GLY A 399 -2.44 3.08 -28.88
N VAL A 400 -2.61 1.85 -29.37
CA VAL A 400 -3.57 1.55 -30.46
C VAL A 400 -4.98 1.98 -30.07
N LYS A 401 -5.40 1.72 -28.83
CA LYS A 401 -6.72 2.09 -28.33
C LYS A 401 -6.96 3.59 -28.43
N GLU A 402 -6.04 4.41 -27.95
CA GLU A 402 -6.19 5.87 -27.95
C GLU A 402 -6.26 6.42 -29.38
N HIS A 403 -5.46 5.87 -30.29
CA HIS A 403 -5.52 6.26 -31.70
C HIS A 403 -6.82 5.82 -32.40
N LEU A 404 -7.37 4.66 -32.06
CA LEU A 404 -8.68 4.23 -32.53
C LEU A 404 -9.80 5.10 -31.98
N ASP A 405 -9.74 5.48 -30.70
CA ASP A 405 -10.68 6.41 -30.05
C ASP A 405 -10.63 7.81 -30.72
N ASP A 406 -9.46 8.25 -31.18
CA ASP A 406 -9.29 9.47 -31.98
C ASP A 406 -9.78 9.31 -33.44
N GLY A 407 -10.42 8.19 -33.80
CA GLY A 407 -11.05 7.96 -35.10
C GLY A 407 -10.11 7.44 -36.20
N LYS A 408 -8.88 7.05 -35.87
CA LYS A 408 -7.94 6.50 -36.86
C LYS A 408 -8.30 5.06 -37.22
N GLU A 409 -7.91 4.65 -38.43
CA GLU A 409 -8.01 3.25 -38.86
C GLU A 409 -6.99 2.36 -38.13
N LEU A 410 -7.31 1.08 -37.99
CA LEU A 410 -6.51 0.11 -37.21
C LEU A 410 -5.04 0.05 -37.64
N LEU A 411 -4.74 -0.03 -38.94
CA LEU A 411 -3.35 -0.12 -39.41
C LEU A 411 -2.55 1.13 -39.00
N ARG A 412 -3.13 2.31 -39.22
CA ARG A 412 -2.50 3.58 -38.84
C ARG A 412 -2.34 3.72 -37.32
N ALA A 413 -3.34 3.31 -36.56
CA ALA A 413 -3.29 3.30 -35.10
C ALA A 413 -2.17 2.38 -34.56
N VAL A 414 -1.95 1.22 -35.20
CA VAL A 414 -0.85 0.31 -34.87
C VAL A 414 0.51 0.93 -35.19
N MET A 415 0.68 1.48 -36.40
CA MET A 415 1.94 2.10 -36.81
C MET A 415 2.33 3.26 -35.90
N GLU A 416 1.40 4.18 -35.63
CA GLU A 416 1.68 5.34 -34.77
C GLU A 416 1.95 4.95 -33.31
N ALA A 417 1.30 3.89 -32.80
CA ALA A 417 1.62 3.36 -31.47
C ALA A 417 3.03 2.73 -31.41
N MET A 418 3.48 2.08 -32.48
CA MET A 418 4.85 1.55 -32.57
C MET A 418 5.88 2.68 -32.68
N ASP A 419 5.62 3.70 -33.51
CA ASP A 419 6.47 4.88 -33.63
C ASP A 419 6.62 5.60 -32.29
N TYR A 420 5.53 5.69 -31.51
CA TYR A 420 5.60 6.25 -30.17
C TYR A 420 6.43 5.38 -29.22
N THR A 421 6.38 4.04 -29.33
CA THR A 421 7.24 3.15 -28.54
C THR A 421 8.71 3.42 -28.82
N ASP A 422 9.09 3.46 -30.10
CA ASP A 422 10.45 3.79 -30.55
C ASP A 422 10.88 5.18 -30.05
N TYR A 423 10.00 6.17 -30.13
CA TYR A 423 10.25 7.51 -29.60
C TYR A 423 10.57 7.50 -28.10
N ILE A 424 9.86 6.72 -27.29
CA ILE A 424 10.16 6.61 -25.85
C ILE A 424 11.54 5.98 -25.60
N LEU A 425 11.90 4.94 -26.35
CA LEU A 425 13.21 4.28 -26.23
C LEU A 425 14.35 5.19 -26.68
N ASP A 426 14.20 5.87 -27.82
CA ASP A 426 15.17 6.84 -28.33
C ASP A 426 15.34 8.00 -27.35
N ARG A 427 14.23 8.51 -26.80
CA ARG A 427 14.27 9.54 -25.74
C ARG A 427 15.07 9.06 -24.53
N ARG A 428 14.83 7.84 -24.04
CA ARG A 428 15.59 7.28 -22.93
C ARG A 428 17.09 7.20 -23.26
N LEU A 429 17.42 6.75 -24.48
CA LEU A 429 18.81 6.69 -24.96
C LEU A 429 19.46 8.08 -24.97
N GLY A 430 18.76 9.11 -25.46
CA GLY A 430 19.24 10.49 -25.44
C GLY A 430 19.50 11.01 -24.01
N CYS A 431 18.59 10.72 -23.07
CA CYS A 431 18.78 11.07 -21.66
C CYS A 431 20.03 10.39 -21.07
N GLN A 432 20.25 9.09 -21.33
CA GLN A 432 21.44 8.39 -20.87
C GLN A 432 22.72 8.95 -21.49
N GLN A 433 22.71 9.27 -22.79
CA GLN A 433 23.86 9.86 -23.47
C GLN A 433 24.27 11.21 -22.86
N LEU A 434 23.30 12.00 -22.36
CA LEU A 434 23.53 13.27 -21.65
C LEU A 434 23.86 13.08 -20.16
N GLY A 435 23.95 11.85 -19.66
CA GLY A 435 24.34 11.55 -18.29
C GLY A 435 23.20 11.53 -17.27
N MET A 436 21.93 11.45 -17.72
CA MET A 436 20.81 11.33 -16.78
C MET A 436 20.86 9.95 -16.12
N ASN A 437 20.89 9.92 -14.79
CA ASN A 437 20.97 8.68 -14.03
C ASN A 437 19.60 7.97 -13.98
N LEU A 438 19.36 7.11 -14.97
CA LEU A 438 18.13 6.33 -15.12
C LEU A 438 18.33 4.90 -14.62
N PRO A 439 17.25 4.18 -14.23
CA PRO A 439 17.30 2.75 -13.97
C PRO A 439 18.00 2.00 -15.11
N PRO A 440 18.87 1.01 -14.82
CA PRO A 440 19.81 0.47 -15.79
C PRO A 440 19.13 -0.19 -17.00
N ARG A 441 18.00 -0.87 -16.78
CA ARG A 441 17.22 -1.57 -17.81
C ARG A 441 15.80 -1.01 -17.89
N LEU A 442 15.31 -0.87 -19.13
CA LEU A 442 13.89 -0.66 -19.44
C LEU A 442 13.51 -1.74 -20.47
N ALA A 443 12.64 -2.66 -20.09
CA ALA A 443 12.09 -3.66 -20.99
C ALA A 443 10.77 -3.17 -21.60
N VAL A 444 10.44 -3.69 -22.78
CA VAL A 444 9.17 -3.42 -23.46
C VAL A 444 8.40 -4.73 -23.54
N GLY A 445 7.22 -4.74 -22.96
CA GLY A 445 6.29 -5.86 -23.02
C GLY A 445 5.02 -5.47 -23.74
N ARG A 446 4.25 -6.49 -24.15
CA ARG A 446 2.93 -6.30 -24.76
C ARG A 446 1.95 -7.35 -24.29
N ILE A 447 0.69 -6.97 -24.18
CA ILE A 447 -0.42 -7.88 -23.91
C ILE A 447 -1.50 -7.71 -24.97
N ALA A 448 -2.24 -8.79 -25.25
CA ALA A 448 -3.40 -8.72 -26.13
C ALA A 448 -4.61 -8.23 -25.32
N GLU A 449 -5.31 -7.24 -25.85
CA GLU A 449 -6.56 -6.74 -25.29
C GLU A 449 -7.66 -6.75 -26.35
N THR A 450 -8.91 -6.70 -25.88
CA THR A 450 -10.10 -6.54 -26.73
C THR A 450 -10.56 -5.10 -26.70
N TYR A 451 -10.69 -4.49 -27.88
CA TYR A 451 -11.09 -3.11 -28.01
C TYR A 451 -12.58 -2.94 -27.70
N ASN A 452 -12.88 -2.12 -26.69
CA ASN A 452 -14.25 -1.76 -26.28
C ASN A 452 -14.42 -0.24 -26.19
N GLY A 453 -13.67 0.51 -27.01
CA GLY A 453 -13.64 1.97 -27.01
C GLY A 453 -14.80 2.65 -27.76
N GLN A 454 -14.59 3.92 -28.09
CA GLN A 454 -15.58 4.81 -28.69
C GLN A 454 -15.84 4.49 -30.16
N ASN A 455 -14.80 4.12 -30.91
CA ASN A 455 -14.91 3.75 -32.32
C ASN A 455 -15.67 2.42 -32.52
N ALA A 456 -16.97 2.49 -32.79
CA ALA A 456 -17.83 1.32 -32.91
C ALA A 456 -17.38 0.30 -33.97
N ALA A 457 -16.68 0.74 -35.03
CA ALA A 457 -16.24 -0.13 -36.12
C ALA A 457 -15.23 -1.20 -35.69
N TYR A 458 -14.48 -0.96 -34.60
CA TYR A 458 -13.45 -1.88 -34.10
C TYR A 458 -13.83 -2.56 -32.79
N ARG A 459 -15.06 -2.39 -32.30
CA ARG A 459 -15.51 -3.03 -31.05
C ARG A 459 -15.40 -4.55 -31.16
N GLY A 460 -14.76 -5.18 -30.17
CA GLY A 460 -14.45 -6.61 -30.17
C GLY A 460 -13.15 -6.99 -30.89
N ALA A 461 -12.49 -6.07 -31.60
CA ALA A 461 -11.22 -6.36 -32.26
C ALA A 461 -10.09 -6.56 -31.24
N ARG A 462 -9.16 -7.48 -31.54
CA ARG A 462 -7.96 -7.69 -30.72
C ARG A 462 -6.88 -6.68 -31.10
N PHE A 463 -6.21 -6.11 -30.12
CA PHE A 463 -5.07 -5.22 -30.31
C PHE A 463 -3.97 -5.48 -29.27
N TRP A 464 -2.77 -4.97 -29.53
CA TRP A 464 -1.65 -5.06 -28.60
C TRP A 464 -1.53 -3.77 -27.78
N SER A 465 -1.60 -3.91 -26.46
CA SER A 465 -1.23 -2.85 -25.53
C SER A 465 0.21 -3.02 -25.10
N VAL A 466 1.01 -1.97 -25.26
CA VAL A 466 2.42 -1.95 -24.90
C VAL A 466 2.60 -1.36 -23.52
N TYR A 467 3.51 -1.94 -22.73
CA TYR A 467 3.95 -1.40 -21.46
C TYR A 467 5.48 -1.35 -21.38
N PHE A 468 5.99 -0.39 -20.63
CA PHE A 468 7.39 -0.25 -20.29
C PHE A 468 7.62 -0.75 -18.87
N GLU A 469 8.59 -1.64 -18.72
CA GLU A 469 8.92 -2.31 -17.47
C GLU A 469 10.30 -1.88 -17.00
N ARG A 470 10.39 -1.51 -15.73
CA ARG A 470 11.67 -1.24 -15.07
C ARG A 470 11.68 -1.79 -13.65
N VAL A 471 12.86 -1.95 -13.10
CA VAL A 471 13.03 -2.22 -11.67
C VAL A 471 12.46 -1.05 -10.86
N TYR A 472 11.85 -1.36 -9.73
CA TYR A 472 11.50 -0.37 -8.72
C TYR A 472 12.78 0.25 -8.17
N VAL A 473 12.74 1.55 -7.85
CA VAL A 473 13.91 2.25 -7.30
C VAL A 473 13.65 2.41 -5.82
N GLY A 474 14.35 1.63 -4.99
CA GLY A 474 14.31 1.75 -3.55
C GLY A 474 14.94 3.06 -3.09
N GLY A 475 14.31 3.72 -2.11
CA GLY A 475 14.80 4.98 -1.55
C GLY A 475 13.71 6.00 -1.26
N CYS A 476 14.12 7.23 -0.98
CA CYS A 476 13.24 8.33 -0.65
C CYS A 476 13.05 9.26 -1.85
N ALA A 477 11.80 9.43 -2.31
CA ALA A 477 11.49 10.46 -3.30
C ALA A 477 11.82 11.85 -2.74
N THR A 478 12.46 12.68 -3.55
CA THR A 478 12.98 14.00 -3.13
C THR A 478 11.90 14.94 -2.58
N ASP A 479 10.66 14.83 -3.05
CA ASP A 479 9.51 15.60 -2.56
C ASP A 479 8.86 15.02 -1.29
N LYS A 480 9.36 13.88 -0.79
CA LYS A 480 8.85 13.14 0.38
C LYS A 480 9.88 12.95 1.49
N ILE A 481 11.03 13.62 1.43
CA ILE A 481 12.05 13.54 2.48
C ILE A 481 11.46 14.04 3.82
N PRO A 482 11.51 13.24 4.90
CA PRO A 482 11.02 13.67 6.20
C PRO A 482 11.77 14.89 6.74
N PRO A 483 11.08 15.84 7.42
CA PRO A 483 11.72 17.04 7.95
C PRO A 483 12.93 16.80 8.86
N ASP A 484 12.92 15.70 9.63
CA ASP A 484 13.98 15.38 10.59
C ASP A 484 15.34 15.14 9.91
N HIS A 485 15.36 14.68 8.66
CA HIS A 485 16.61 14.54 7.91
C HIS A 485 17.28 15.89 7.64
N TYR A 486 16.51 16.96 7.48
CA TYR A 486 17.05 18.30 7.21
C TYR A 486 17.74 18.92 8.43
N ALA A 487 17.56 18.36 9.62
CA ALA A 487 18.31 18.78 10.81
C ALA A 487 19.81 18.43 10.71
N ASN A 488 20.20 17.46 9.86
CA ASN A 488 21.59 17.04 9.68
C ASN A 488 22.28 17.84 8.55
N PRO A 489 23.28 18.70 8.86
CA PRO A 489 23.96 19.50 7.85
C PRO A 489 24.69 18.67 6.78
N GLU A 490 25.23 17.50 7.13
CA GLU A 490 25.94 16.63 6.19
C GLU A 490 24.97 15.96 5.21
N PHE A 491 23.79 15.56 5.69
CA PHE A 491 22.70 15.10 4.82
C PHE A 491 22.36 16.19 3.78
N ASN A 492 22.20 17.43 4.24
CA ASN A 492 21.89 18.58 3.39
C ASN A 492 22.97 18.82 2.33
N ARG A 493 24.26 18.78 2.68
CA ARG A 493 25.37 18.96 1.71
C ARG A 493 25.36 17.91 0.62
N ARG A 494 25.22 16.62 0.99
CA ARG A 494 25.20 15.53 0.01
C ARG A 494 23.97 15.59 -0.88
N LEU A 495 22.81 15.90 -0.29
CA LEU A 495 21.58 16.11 -1.04
C LEU A 495 21.71 17.26 -2.05
N ALA A 496 22.29 18.39 -1.64
CA ALA A 496 22.52 19.55 -2.49
C ALA A 496 23.34 19.20 -3.73
N ARG A 497 24.46 18.48 -3.54
CA ARG A 497 25.32 18.03 -4.65
C ARG A 497 24.58 17.12 -5.63
N LEU A 498 23.85 16.14 -5.11
CA LEU A 498 23.08 15.19 -5.93
C LEU A 498 21.96 15.91 -6.72
N LEU A 499 21.20 16.78 -6.06
CA LEU A 499 20.12 17.54 -6.70
C LEU A 499 20.66 18.54 -7.73
N GLY A 500 21.75 19.24 -7.42
CA GLY A 500 22.38 20.21 -8.33
C GLY A 500 22.85 19.53 -9.62
N ALA A 501 23.57 18.41 -9.49
CA ALA A 501 24.02 17.63 -10.65
C ALA A 501 22.84 17.08 -11.48
N ALA A 502 21.81 16.54 -10.84
CA ALA A 502 20.62 16.05 -11.54
C ALA A 502 19.83 17.16 -12.24
N ALA A 503 19.73 18.34 -11.61
CA ALA A 503 19.05 19.51 -12.17
C ALA A 503 19.73 20.00 -13.45
N ALA A 504 21.07 20.01 -13.50
CA ALA A 504 21.81 20.39 -14.70
C ALA A 504 21.43 19.52 -15.90
N VAL A 505 21.43 18.20 -15.72
CA VAL A 505 21.06 17.27 -16.79
C VAL A 505 19.57 17.39 -17.16
N ASN A 506 18.69 17.57 -16.17
CA ASN A 506 17.26 17.80 -16.38
C ASN A 506 17.00 19.06 -17.24
N ALA A 507 17.71 20.15 -16.95
CA ALA A 507 17.67 21.40 -17.73
C ALA A 507 18.14 21.18 -19.17
N ILE A 508 19.28 20.49 -19.36
CA ILE A 508 19.82 20.21 -20.70
C ILE A 508 18.81 19.44 -21.55
N VAL A 509 18.18 18.39 -21.00
CA VAL A 509 17.17 17.62 -21.74
C VAL A 509 15.85 18.39 -21.90
N GLY A 510 15.62 19.50 -21.20
CA GLY A 510 14.39 20.30 -21.29
C GLY A 510 13.15 19.52 -20.89
N ARG A 511 13.19 18.86 -19.71
CA ARG A 511 12.13 17.98 -19.23
C ARG A 511 10.94 18.79 -18.68
N ALA A 512 9.78 18.64 -19.31
CA ALA A 512 8.58 19.40 -18.94
C ALA A 512 7.27 18.66 -19.19
N ASN A 513 6.20 19.12 -18.54
CA ASN A 513 4.83 18.63 -18.75
C ASN A 513 4.22 19.21 -20.06
N LEU A 514 2.93 18.95 -20.29
CA LEU A 514 2.25 19.41 -21.52
C LEU A 514 2.07 20.94 -21.55
N GLU A 515 2.00 21.55 -20.37
CA GLU A 515 1.93 23.00 -20.15
C GLU A 515 3.34 23.65 -20.17
N LEU A 516 4.37 22.88 -20.54
CA LEU A 516 5.76 23.31 -20.61
C LEU A 516 6.35 23.79 -19.27
N GLN A 517 5.80 23.34 -18.15
CA GLN A 517 6.37 23.55 -16.82
C GLN A 517 7.42 22.47 -16.53
N VAL A 518 8.52 22.88 -15.90
CA VAL A 518 9.64 21.98 -15.55
C VAL A 518 9.17 20.83 -14.66
N MET A 519 9.63 19.63 -14.98
CA MET A 519 9.42 18.42 -14.19
C MET A 519 10.73 18.03 -13.49
N PHE A 520 10.95 18.57 -12.29
CA PHE A 520 12.13 18.28 -11.46
C PHE A 520 11.81 18.49 -9.98
N ASP A 521 12.35 17.60 -9.14
CA ASP A 521 12.17 17.62 -7.69
C ASP A 521 10.68 17.57 -7.32
N ASP A 522 9.95 16.66 -7.98
CA ASP A 522 8.50 16.50 -7.92
C ASP A 522 8.06 15.03 -7.72
N GLY A 523 9.02 14.20 -7.31
CA GLY A 523 8.85 12.81 -6.90
C GLY A 523 9.34 11.76 -7.89
N ASP A 524 9.86 12.17 -9.06
CA ASP A 524 10.51 11.23 -9.98
C ASP A 524 12.00 11.02 -9.64
N GLU A 525 12.64 11.98 -8.97
CA GLU A 525 13.99 11.86 -8.43
C GLU A 525 13.96 11.14 -7.07
N VAL A 526 14.62 9.99 -6.98
CA VAL A 526 14.69 9.13 -5.79
C VAL A 526 16.11 9.12 -5.25
N ILE A 527 16.26 9.47 -3.97
CA ILE A 527 17.52 9.40 -3.22
C ILE A 527 17.67 8.02 -2.61
N VAL A 528 18.80 7.38 -2.88
CA VAL A 528 19.25 6.15 -2.22
C VAL A 528 20.20 6.54 -1.10
N LEU A 529 19.93 6.05 0.11
CA LEU A 529 20.76 6.30 1.29
C LEU A 529 21.85 5.23 1.43
N ASP A 530 23.01 5.60 1.98
CA ASP A 530 24.05 4.66 2.41
C ASP A 530 23.69 4.00 3.76
N ALA A 531 24.58 3.14 4.27
CA ALA A 531 24.40 2.44 5.54
C ALA A 531 24.30 3.39 6.74
N GLU A 532 24.86 4.60 6.62
CA GLU A 532 24.80 5.66 7.63
C GLU A 532 23.54 6.53 7.51
N GLY A 533 22.64 6.23 6.56
CA GLY A 533 21.42 6.98 6.33
C GLY A 533 21.63 8.32 5.62
N LEU A 534 22.77 8.51 4.95
CA LEU A 534 23.12 9.72 4.22
C LEU A 534 22.89 9.55 2.70
N PRO A 535 22.59 10.63 1.95
CA PRO A 535 22.38 10.54 0.50
C PRO A 535 23.63 10.06 -0.22
N ALA A 536 23.51 8.96 -0.96
CA ALA A 536 24.60 8.36 -1.72
C ALA A 536 24.40 8.51 -3.24
N HIS A 537 23.18 8.23 -3.72
CA HIS A 537 22.84 8.29 -5.13
C HIS A 537 21.48 8.92 -5.36
N LEU A 538 21.31 9.55 -6.54
CA LEU A 538 20.02 10.04 -7.02
C LEU A 538 19.70 9.36 -8.35
N ILE A 539 18.57 8.65 -8.42
CA ILE A 539 18.09 7.99 -9.62
C ILE A 539 16.81 8.68 -10.08
N VAL A 540 16.76 9.07 -11.35
CA VAL A 540 15.56 9.60 -12.00
C VAL A 540 14.71 8.42 -12.46
N SER A 541 13.68 8.09 -11.70
CA SER A 541 12.88 6.88 -11.90
C SER A 541 11.98 6.93 -13.16
N GLU A 542 11.72 8.11 -13.71
CA GLU A 542 10.89 8.32 -14.90
C GLU A 542 11.46 9.48 -15.74
N HIS A 543 11.54 9.28 -17.06
CA HIS A 543 12.14 10.26 -17.98
C HIS A 543 11.08 10.93 -18.87
N SER A 544 9.80 10.74 -18.54
CA SER A 544 8.67 11.40 -19.19
C SER A 544 8.83 12.91 -19.18
N GLY A 545 8.47 13.54 -20.30
CA GLY A 545 8.62 14.98 -20.53
C GLY A 545 9.98 15.40 -21.09
N SER A 546 10.98 14.51 -21.15
CA SER A 546 12.30 14.86 -21.69
C SER A 546 12.22 15.24 -23.18
N PHE A 547 13.02 16.24 -23.55
CA PHE A 547 13.02 16.92 -24.85
C PHE A 547 11.71 17.63 -25.20
N ALA A 548 10.82 17.90 -24.24
CA ALA A 548 9.61 18.69 -24.51
C ALA A 548 9.95 20.13 -24.90
N GLN A 549 10.86 20.76 -24.16
CA GLN A 549 11.34 22.12 -24.36
C GLN A 549 12.68 22.12 -25.12
N TYR A 550 12.77 21.51 -26.30
CA TYR A 550 14.05 21.30 -26.98
C TYR A 550 14.64 22.57 -27.63
N ASP A 551 13.80 23.58 -27.89
CA ASP A 551 14.14 24.81 -28.63
C ASP A 551 14.10 26.07 -27.74
N MET A 552 13.73 25.93 -26.47
CA MET A 552 13.62 27.05 -25.53
C MET A 552 14.97 27.36 -24.89
N ARG A 553 15.19 28.63 -24.53
CA ARG A 553 16.40 29.02 -23.77
C ARG A 553 16.33 28.47 -22.34
N LEU A 554 17.48 28.05 -21.80
CA LEU A 554 17.55 27.42 -20.48
C LEU A 554 17.35 28.41 -19.33
N ASP A 555 17.72 29.68 -19.51
CA ASP A 555 17.55 30.75 -18.52
C ASP A 555 16.09 31.09 -18.24
N ARG A 556 15.18 30.80 -19.18
CA ARG A 556 13.73 30.99 -19.00
C ARG A 556 13.21 30.27 -17.75
N ASP A 557 13.76 29.09 -17.46
CA ASP A 557 13.29 28.23 -16.37
C ASP A 557 14.18 28.33 -15.12
N ALA A 558 15.03 29.35 -15.03
CA ALA A 558 15.94 29.56 -13.91
C ALA A 558 15.23 29.54 -12.54
N ALA A 559 14.05 30.18 -12.46
CA ALA A 559 13.23 30.18 -11.24
C ALA A 559 12.79 28.76 -10.82
N ALA A 560 12.47 27.88 -11.76
CA ALA A 560 12.06 26.51 -11.45
C ALA A 560 13.22 25.70 -10.84
N TYR A 561 14.45 25.92 -11.30
CA TYR A 561 15.65 25.29 -10.76
C TYR A 561 16.17 25.94 -9.46
N ALA A 562 15.67 27.12 -9.08
CA ALA A 562 15.86 27.66 -7.73
C ALA A 562 14.88 27.04 -6.70
N GLY A 563 13.73 26.53 -7.17
CA GLY A 563 12.68 25.93 -6.36
C GLY A 563 13.12 24.83 -5.38
N PRO A 564 14.01 23.89 -5.75
CA PRO A 564 14.53 22.86 -4.84
C PRO A 564 15.19 23.43 -3.57
N ILE A 565 15.86 24.59 -3.68
CA ILE A 565 16.46 25.30 -2.55
C ILE A 565 15.35 26.00 -1.74
N ASN A 566 14.57 26.86 -2.40
CA ASN A 566 13.60 27.74 -1.73
C ASN A 566 12.57 26.95 -0.91
N ARG A 567 12.09 25.82 -1.45
CA ARG A 567 11.09 24.97 -0.75
C ARG A 567 11.57 24.38 0.57
N ARG A 568 12.88 24.24 0.76
CA ARG A 568 13.47 23.54 1.92
C ARG A 568 14.25 24.45 2.84
N ALA A 569 14.54 25.68 2.43
CA ALA A 569 15.36 26.62 3.18
C ALA A 569 14.91 26.77 4.65
N ALA A 570 13.61 26.86 4.89
CA ALA A 570 13.05 27.02 6.24
C ALA A 570 13.21 25.76 7.14
N LEU A 571 13.52 24.61 6.55
CA LEU A 571 13.67 23.33 7.26
C LEU A 571 15.14 23.02 7.61
N MET A 572 16.08 23.78 7.06
CA MET A 572 17.52 23.48 7.13
C MET A 572 18.24 24.50 8.02
N PRO A 573 19.15 24.06 8.91
CA PRO A 573 20.00 24.98 9.67
C PRO A 573 21.11 25.62 8.81
N ASN A 574 21.47 25.02 7.68
CA ASN A 574 22.55 25.44 6.78
C ASN A 574 22.04 25.68 5.34
N ALA A 575 20.94 26.40 5.20
CA ALA A 575 20.27 26.64 3.91
C ALA A 575 21.15 27.44 2.91
N ASP A 576 22.00 28.33 3.40
CA ASP A 576 23.00 29.08 2.64
C ASP A 576 24.06 28.15 2.04
N GLU A 577 24.63 27.27 2.85
CA GLU A 577 25.61 26.27 2.43
C GLU A 577 25.00 25.27 1.43
N PHE A 578 23.75 24.86 1.66
CA PHE A 578 23.01 24.02 0.72
C PHE A 578 22.88 24.70 -0.65
N ALA A 579 22.53 25.98 -0.68
CA ALA A 579 22.37 26.73 -1.92
C ALA A 579 23.71 26.85 -2.69
N VAL A 580 24.83 27.09 -2.00
CA VAL A 580 26.17 27.08 -2.58
C VAL A 580 26.47 25.73 -3.22
N CYS A 581 26.38 24.65 -2.43
CA CYS A 581 26.70 23.29 -2.87
C CYS A 581 25.84 22.85 -4.06
N TYR A 582 24.56 23.21 -4.07
CA TYR A 582 23.64 22.91 -5.16
C TYR A 582 24.05 23.61 -6.46
N LEU A 583 24.32 24.92 -6.39
CA LEU A 583 24.66 25.73 -7.56
C LEU A 583 26.03 25.37 -8.14
N GLU A 584 27.00 25.03 -7.28
CA GLU A 584 28.31 24.52 -7.70
C GLU A 584 28.17 23.18 -8.42
N ALA A 585 27.48 22.20 -7.80
CA ALA A 585 27.25 20.91 -8.43
C ALA A 585 26.44 21.00 -9.73
N PHE A 586 25.49 21.94 -9.82
CA PHE A 586 24.78 22.24 -11.06
C PHE A 586 25.73 22.70 -12.16
N GLN A 587 26.56 23.71 -11.88
CA GLN A 587 27.51 24.25 -12.85
C GLN A 587 28.53 23.17 -13.28
N GLU A 588 29.15 22.49 -12.32
CA GLU A 588 30.13 21.44 -12.58
C GLU A 588 29.54 20.32 -13.45
N SER A 589 28.33 19.85 -13.14
CA SER A 589 27.68 18.81 -13.93
C SER A 589 27.33 19.30 -15.33
N PHE A 590 26.89 20.55 -15.49
CA PHE A 590 26.59 21.13 -16.80
C PHE A 590 27.83 21.19 -17.68
N GLU A 591 28.92 21.74 -17.14
CA GLU A 591 30.22 21.85 -17.82
C GLU A 591 30.80 20.46 -18.15
N GLN A 592 30.61 19.48 -17.26
CA GLN A 592 31.03 18.10 -17.54
C GLN A 592 30.29 17.51 -18.74
N VAL A 593 28.98 17.77 -18.88
CA VAL A 593 28.20 17.31 -20.05
C VAL A 593 28.65 18.04 -21.32
N GLN A 594 28.89 19.36 -21.26
CA GLN A 594 29.46 20.11 -22.39
C GLN A 594 30.82 19.54 -22.80
N TRP A 595 31.72 19.30 -21.85
CA TRP A 595 33.04 18.72 -22.11
C TRP A 595 32.92 17.34 -22.75
N LYS A 596 32.07 16.45 -22.22
CA LYS A 596 31.81 15.12 -22.81
C LYS A 596 31.29 15.23 -24.24
N TYR A 597 30.37 16.16 -24.51
CA TYR A 597 29.87 16.42 -25.85
C TYR A 597 31.00 16.88 -26.79
N LEU A 598 31.80 17.87 -26.39
CA LEU A 598 32.91 18.38 -27.21
C LEU A 598 33.96 17.31 -27.51
N GLN A 599 34.34 16.51 -26.51
CA GLN A 599 35.29 15.41 -26.66
C GLN A 599 34.78 14.29 -27.57
N ARG A 600 33.47 14.01 -27.54
CA ARG A 600 32.84 12.89 -28.27
C ARG A 600 31.83 13.38 -29.30
N ARG A 601 32.08 14.54 -29.91
CA ARG A 601 31.12 15.27 -30.74
C ARG A 601 30.46 14.41 -31.81
N ARG A 602 31.27 13.64 -32.55
CA ARG A 602 30.79 12.72 -33.59
C ARG A 602 29.81 11.68 -33.04
N ALA A 603 30.05 11.14 -31.84
CA ALA A 603 29.18 10.13 -31.24
C ALA A 603 27.83 10.72 -30.85
N PHE A 604 27.81 11.94 -30.29
CA PHE A 604 26.57 12.64 -29.95
C PHE A 604 25.79 13.04 -31.20
N GLU A 605 26.42 13.67 -32.19
CA GLU A 605 25.75 14.11 -33.42
C GLU A 605 25.23 12.94 -34.26
N ALA A 606 25.92 11.79 -34.23
CA ALA A 606 25.52 10.60 -34.97
C ALA A 606 24.46 9.73 -34.26
N LEU A 607 24.10 10.03 -33.00
CA LEU A 607 23.27 9.14 -32.17
C LEU A 607 21.95 8.75 -32.85
N PHE A 608 21.25 9.72 -33.43
CA PHE A 608 19.97 9.51 -34.13
C PHE A 608 20.07 9.72 -35.65
N ARG A 609 21.25 9.56 -36.25
CA ARG A 609 21.47 9.82 -37.69
C ARG A 609 20.58 9.00 -38.63
N HIS A 610 20.11 7.85 -38.14
CA HIS A 610 19.28 6.90 -38.89
C HIS A 610 17.78 7.05 -38.58
N ARG A 611 17.40 8.01 -37.73
CA ARG A 611 15.99 8.32 -37.45
C ARG A 611 15.51 9.45 -38.36
N PRO A 612 14.21 9.49 -38.70
CA PRO A 612 13.65 10.56 -39.51
C PRO A 612 13.87 11.94 -38.88
N LEU A 613 14.32 12.89 -39.70
CA LEU A 613 14.47 14.28 -39.31
C LEU A 613 13.22 15.06 -39.71
N ASP A 614 12.31 15.30 -38.75
CA ASP A 614 11.11 16.10 -38.94
C ASP A 614 11.14 17.31 -37.99
N ARG A 615 11.06 18.50 -38.57
CA ARG A 615 11.03 19.78 -37.85
C ARG A 615 9.78 19.96 -36.99
N ARG A 616 8.74 19.15 -37.20
CA ARG A 616 7.56 19.07 -36.32
C ARG A 616 7.85 18.40 -34.98
N GLY A 617 9.11 18.02 -34.73
CA GLY A 617 9.58 17.58 -33.42
C GLY A 617 9.85 16.08 -33.33
N SER A 618 10.44 15.47 -34.37
CA SER A 618 11.01 14.12 -34.23
C SER A 618 12.18 14.12 -33.24
N ILE A 619 12.50 12.96 -32.66
CA ILE A 619 13.60 12.86 -31.69
C ILE A 619 14.95 13.33 -32.26
N ALA A 620 15.23 13.03 -33.54
CA ALA A 620 16.45 13.48 -34.21
C ALA A 620 16.55 15.01 -34.28
N TYR A 621 15.44 15.69 -34.60
CA TYR A 621 15.40 17.15 -34.65
C TYR A 621 15.52 17.77 -33.25
N ARG A 622 14.75 17.25 -32.28
CA ARG A 622 14.82 17.68 -30.88
C ARG A 622 16.24 17.54 -30.31
N TRP A 623 16.90 16.43 -30.61
CA TRP A 623 18.27 16.15 -30.20
C TRP A 623 19.27 17.17 -30.78
N GLN A 624 19.16 17.50 -32.08
CA GLN A 624 20.00 18.53 -32.71
C GLN A 624 19.84 19.88 -32.01
N CYS A 625 18.61 20.31 -31.75
CA CYS A 625 18.34 21.56 -31.04
C CYS A 625 18.93 21.56 -29.63
N VAL A 626 18.82 20.45 -28.90
CA VAL A 626 19.40 20.33 -27.55
C VAL A 626 20.92 20.40 -27.57
N LEU A 627 21.60 19.74 -28.51
CA LEU A 627 23.07 19.81 -28.62
C LEU A 627 23.55 21.22 -29.00
N GLU A 628 22.83 21.88 -29.91
CA GLU A 628 23.12 23.25 -30.29
C GLU A 628 22.95 24.21 -29.11
N ARG A 629 21.84 24.06 -28.36
CA ARG A 629 21.57 24.82 -27.14
C ARG A 629 22.61 24.57 -26.05
N LEU A 630 22.98 23.30 -25.83
CA LEU A 630 24.02 22.91 -24.89
C LEU A 630 25.34 23.63 -25.20
N THR A 631 25.71 23.73 -26.47
CA THR A 631 26.96 24.38 -26.90
C THR A 631 26.92 25.90 -26.74
N LYS A 632 25.76 26.51 -26.98
CA LYS A 632 25.57 27.98 -26.93
C LYS A 632 25.41 28.53 -25.51
N THR A 633 25.07 27.68 -24.55
CA THR A 633 24.78 28.12 -23.18
C THR A 633 26.08 28.30 -22.39
N ASP A 634 26.23 29.45 -21.75
CA ASP A 634 27.25 29.68 -20.73
C ASP A 634 26.74 29.16 -19.37
N ALA A 635 27.42 28.15 -18.81
CA ALA A 635 27.05 27.52 -17.55
C ALA A 635 27.14 28.49 -16.36
N THR A 636 28.11 29.41 -16.37
CA THR A 636 28.28 30.42 -15.30
C THR A 636 27.14 31.43 -15.36
N ALA A 637 26.78 31.91 -16.55
CA ALA A 637 25.64 32.81 -16.72
C ALA A 637 24.32 32.15 -16.32
N LEU A 638 24.12 30.87 -16.67
CA LEU A 638 22.93 30.12 -16.27
C LEU A 638 22.86 29.92 -14.75
N ARG A 639 23.97 29.57 -14.10
CA ARG A 639 24.05 29.50 -12.63
C ARG A 639 23.68 30.84 -12.00
N ALA A 640 24.20 31.95 -12.52
CA ALA A 640 23.88 33.29 -12.03
C ALA A 640 22.38 33.63 -12.18
N ALA A 641 21.77 33.23 -13.30
CA ALA A 641 20.33 33.39 -13.50
C ALA A 641 19.50 32.59 -12.48
N ILE A 642 19.87 31.33 -12.20
CA ILE A 642 19.20 30.53 -11.16
C ILE A 642 19.40 31.17 -9.79
N ARG A 643 20.63 31.59 -9.47
CA ARG A 643 20.97 32.23 -8.19
C ARG A 643 20.14 33.48 -7.92
N ALA A 644 19.80 34.27 -8.95
CA ALA A 644 18.97 35.47 -8.81
C ALA A 644 17.53 35.18 -8.30
N HIS A 645 17.08 33.94 -8.38
CA HIS A 645 15.77 33.49 -7.88
C HIS A 645 15.84 32.75 -6.53
N VAL A 646 17.04 32.57 -5.95
CA VAL A 646 17.20 31.90 -4.66
C VAL A 646 16.92 32.89 -3.53
N GLU A 647 16.01 32.54 -2.63
CA GLU A 647 15.52 33.42 -1.56
C GLU A 647 16.46 33.50 -0.35
N VAL A 648 17.41 32.58 -0.25
CA VAL A 648 18.36 32.49 0.86
C VAL A 648 19.62 33.33 0.55
N PRO A 649 20.17 34.08 1.53
CA PRO A 649 21.48 34.70 1.37
C PRO A 649 22.52 33.61 1.09
N VAL A 650 23.31 33.81 0.04
CA VAL A 650 24.51 33.03 -0.26
C VAL A 650 25.61 34.06 -0.25
N SER A 651 26.44 33.97 0.77
CA SER A 651 27.69 34.70 0.91
C SER A 651 28.74 34.15 -0.04
#